data_AF-A0A947IJT0-F1
#
_entry.id   AF-A0A947IJT0-F1
#
_cell.length_a   1.000
_cell.length_b   1.000
_cell.length_c   1.000
_cell.angle_alpha   90.00
_cell.angle_beta   90.00
_cell.angle_gamma   90.00
#
_symmetry.space_group_name_H-M   'P 1'
#
loop_
_entity.id
_entity.type
_entity.pdbx_description
1 polymer ?
#
loop_
_entity_poly.entity_id
_entity_poly.type
_entity_poly.pdbx_seq_one_letter_code
_entity_poly.pdbx_strand_id
1 'polypeptide(L)'
;MSPSPSSHDTRFLRWALLLAAIFAAVRVIFLYQISGTPLLKLPILDSEFYYSWAVRLARGFGHPDGPFWLSPLYPSFLAGVFKGMNSYSTGLIAALQGIISIGTLAAMVYYTRVLFGNAVALITAGLAALYAPWLYYDGVLLSGSLILFLNAVLLLLLITRSGLSVERDSTADVSPVARDAVWVAIGLLCGLSALARPSVLIFVAIVAIWLLRRRSPGRGRQLVFFVGAIAILIAPVLIRNLRVSGSLLLTTSSGGVNFFIGNRAGATGVYDEFNFVESFDPIREAEGFRAEASNRTGRELSLDEASRYWAGQAADDVVRNPGGWLRLLLRKLWFTVQREEIATNVSFRGAAGFAPILGALPVRWGLLFPFAVAGALLGWRRRKELRLLGLYAASYLAVNLIFFSASEYRLPMILVLFPAAGCFFMEIGRSVAAQDFRRLALGCGAYLVMLIVCNAPSPFIARTVKPTTDYYNMAVGLVNQGELVDAIPLFARSLTVDPDYRPARRGLADALWALGNYDDARREYQALSEPAPDEISGSPLQQFLDQLWFYTEEDDYAGALEYLNEHFPKDSAAPPEIWVNRAMVEAGLGRYDDAIASLEKGWAMEPDSPDWPYKAGIMAIEAKDSVRADSFFTKAIERYPAYAPARLKKARLALARGDSLAARVQLDELRKIRIPEDTVRWQVWNLALDLGEVIQTENE
;
A
#
# COMPACT_ATOMS: atom_id res chain seq x y z
N MET A 1 4.35 -42.30 33.48
CA MET A 1 5.76 -41.87 33.34
C MET A 1 6.00 -41.55 31.88
N SER A 2 6.09 -40.26 31.52
CA SER A 2 6.47 -39.84 30.17
C SER A 2 7.93 -40.26 29.93
N PRO A 3 8.27 -40.88 28.78
CA PRO A 3 9.65 -41.27 28.50
C PRO A 3 10.56 -40.03 28.48
N SER A 4 11.69 -40.09 29.19
CA SER A 4 12.72 -39.05 29.14
C SER A 4 13.15 -38.82 27.68
N PRO A 5 13.24 -37.57 27.20
CA PRO A 5 13.62 -37.30 25.82
C PRO A 5 14.98 -37.93 25.48
N SER A 6 15.10 -38.47 24.27
CA SER A 6 16.35 -39.06 23.79
C SER A 6 17.48 -38.02 23.80
N SER A 7 18.74 -38.44 23.98
CA SER A 7 19.91 -37.52 23.99
C SER A 7 19.99 -36.67 22.70
N HIS A 8 19.53 -37.22 21.57
CA HIS A 8 19.41 -36.52 20.29
C HIS A 8 18.32 -35.44 20.29
N ASP A 9 17.18 -35.66 20.95
CA ASP A 9 16.12 -34.66 21.10
C ASP A 9 16.56 -33.52 22.01
N THR A 10 17.26 -33.84 23.11
CA THR A 10 17.81 -32.82 24.01
C THR A 10 18.84 -31.95 23.31
N ARG A 11 19.74 -32.53 22.49
CA ARG A 11 20.72 -31.78 21.71
C ARG A 11 20.05 -30.88 20.67
N PHE A 12 19.06 -31.40 19.94
CA PHE A 12 18.31 -30.58 18.97
C PHE A 12 17.63 -29.39 19.65
N LEU A 13 16.94 -29.61 20.76
CA LEU A 13 16.22 -28.56 21.48
C LEU A 13 17.16 -27.45 21.94
N ARG A 14 18.33 -27.79 22.48
CA ARG A 14 19.36 -26.81 22.89
C ARG A 14 19.78 -25.90 21.74
N TRP A 15 20.12 -26.47 20.58
CA TRP A 15 20.51 -25.69 19.40
C TRP A 15 19.36 -24.88 18.82
N ALA A 16 18.15 -25.45 18.78
CA ALA A 16 16.97 -24.74 18.31
C ALA A 16 16.64 -23.53 19.19
N LEU A 17 16.74 -23.67 20.51
CA LEU A 17 16.57 -22.57 21.46
C LEU A 17 17.66 -21.51 21.33
N LEU A 18 18.93 -21.91 21.14
CA LEU A 18 20.02 -20.96 20.88
C LEU A 18 19.76 -20.14 19.61
N LEU A 19 19.39 -20.80 18.51
CA LEU A 19 19.10 -20.12 17.25
C LEU A 19 17.86 -19.22 17.34
N ALA A 20 16.82 -19.65 18.07
CA ALA A 20 15.67 -18.80 18.37
C ALA A 20 16.05 -17.59 19.24
N ALA A 21 16.97 -17.76 20.20
CA ALA A 21 17.49 -16.66 21.01
C ALA A 21 18.31 -15.68 20.17
N ILE A 22 19.15 -16.14 19.23
CA ILE A 22 19.85 -15.27 18.28
C ILE A 22 18.85 -14.53 17.39
N PHE A 23 17.85 -15.23 16.85
CA PHE A 23 16.79 -14.65 16.04
C PHE A 23 16.02 -13.54 16.79
N ALA A 24 15.77 -13.73 18.09
CA ALA A 24 15.15 -12.72 18.95
C ALA A 24 16.11 -11.56 19.28
N ALA A 25 17.37 -11.86 19.61
CA ALA A 25 18.38 -10.86 19.97
C ALA A 25 18.63 -9.87 18.82
N VAL A 26 18.72 -10.38 17.59
CA VAL A 26 18.87 -9.54 16.38
C VAL A 26 17.68 -8.58 16.21
N ARG A 27 16.46 -9.00 16.56
CA ARG A 27 15.26 -8.14 16.55
C ARG A 27 15.27 -7.08 17.63
N VAL A 28 15.72 -7.43 18.83
CA VAL A 28 15.90 -6.46 19.92
C VAL A 28 16.93 -5.40 19.54
N ILE A 29 18.07 -5.80 18.96
CA ILE A 29 19.10 -4.88 18.47
C ILE A 29 18.52 -3.98 17.37
N PHE A 30 17.80 -4.55 16.41
CA PHE A 30 17.17 -3.79 15.34
C PHE A 30 16.17 -2.77 15.87
N LEU A 31 15.24 -3.20 16.74
CA LEU A 31 14.25 -2.34 17.35
C LEU A 31 14.90 -1.20 18.15
N TYR A 32 15.97 -1.51 18.89
CA TYR A 32 16.75 -0.50 19.60
C TYR A 32 17.35 0.54 18.63
N GLN A 33 17.96 0.10 17.53
CA GLN A 33 18.55 1.00 16.52
C GLN A 33 17.53 1.94 15.88
N ILE A 34 16.31 1.46 15.60
CA ILE A 34 15.28 2.25 14.91
C ILE A 34 14.36 3.02 15.87
N SER A 35 14.36 2.72 17.17
CA SER A 35 13.42 3.27 18.16
C SER A 35 13.41 4.80 18.25
N GLY A 36 14.57 5.43 18.06
CA GLY A 36 14.73 6.88 18.08
C GLY A 36 14.50 7.55 16.73
N THR A 37 14.28 6.79 15.65
CA THR A 37 14.36 7.28 14.28
C THR A 37 12.99 7.50 13.63
N PRO A 38 12.90 8.33 12.58
CA PRO A 38 11.66 8.54 11.83
C PRO A 38 11.06 7.23 11.28
N LEU A 39 11.91 6.25 10.93
CA LEU A 39 11.46 4.95 10.43
C LEU A 39 10.40 4.27 11.32
N LEU A 40 10.50 4.41 12.64
CA LEU A 40 9.54 3.82 13.58
C LEU A 40 8.58 4.84 14.18
N LYS A 41 9.04 6.07 14.44
CA LYS A 41 8.22 7.12 15.08
C LYS A 41 7.19 7.74 14.14
N LEU A 42 7.50 7.76 12.84
CA LEU A 42 6.70 8.39 11.81
C LEU A 42 6.30 7.35 10.77
N PRO A 43 5.18 6.63 10.98
CA PRO A 43 4.57 5.85 9.92
C PRO A 43 4.29 6.76 8.71
N ILE A 44 4.70 6.31 7.52
CA ILE A 44 4.44 6.99 6.24
C ILE A 44 3.82 6.00 5.24
N LEU A 45 3.25 6.50 4.14
CA LEU A 45 2.64 5.68 3.09
C LEU A 45 1.60 4.71 3.69
N ASP A 46 1.53 3.45 3.24
CA ASP A 46 0.56 2.48 3.78
C ASP A 46 0.68 2.28 5.32
N SER A 47 1.86 2.47 5.92
CA SER A 47 2.03 2.31 7.36
C SER A 47 1.30 3.40 8.14
N GLU A 48 1.26 4.63 7.62
CA GLU A 48 0.43 5.71 8.16
C GLU A 48 -1.03 5.31 8.10
N PHE A 49 -1.49 4.85 6.94
CA PHE A 49 -2.89 4.50 6.74
C PHE A 49 -3.34 3.34 7.65
N TYR A 50 -2.53 2.28 7.77
CA TYR A 50 -2.83 1.17 8.68
C TYR A 50 -2.88 1.63 10.14
N TYR A 51 -1.95 2.49 10.54
CA TYR A 51 -1.90 3.03 11.89
C TYR A 51 -3.13 3.90 12.19
N SER A 52 -3.41 4.89 11.33
CA SER A 52 -4.52 5.83 11.51
C SER A 52 -5.87 5.10 11.49
N TRP A 53 -6.07 4.14 10.58
CA TRP A 53 -7.26 3.31 10.56
C TRP A 53 -7.40 2.45 11.83
N ALA A 54 -6.31 1.84 12.31
CA ALA A 54 -6.34 1.08 13.56
C ALA A 54 -6.68 1.96 14.77
N VAL A 55 -6.15 3.19 14.84
CA VAL A 55 -6.51 4.18 15.89
C VAL A 55 -8.00 4.53 15.84
N ARG A 56 -8.55 4.76 14.63
CA ARG A 56 -9.99 5.04 14.46
C ARG A 56 -10.83 3.87 14.98
N LEU A 57 -10.52 2.64 14.56
CA LEU A 57 -11.21 1.42 15.03
C LEU A 57 -11.10 1.23 16.56
N ALA A 58 -9.92 1.52 17.12
CA ALA A 58 -9.68 1.45 18.56
C ALA A 58 -10.59 2.43 19.33
N ARG A 59 -10.87 3.60 18.74
CA ARG A 59 -11.76 4.64 19.28
C ARG A 59 -13.24 4.44 18.95
N GLY A 60 -13.60 3.40 18.18
CA GLY A 60 -14.98 3.10 17.81
C GLY A 60 -15.45 3.77 16.51
N PHE A 61 -14.60 4.55 15.85
CA PHE A 61 -14.85 5.10 14.52
C PHE A 61 -14.48 4.01 13.50
N GLY A 62 -15.42 3.56 12.69
CA GLY A 62 -15.22 2.44 11.73
C GLY A 62 -14.12 2.67 10.68
N HIS A 63 -14.07 1.81 9.66
CA HIS A 63 -13.26 2.10 8.46
C HIS A 63 -13.75 3.40 7.79
N PRO A 64 -12.84 4.20 7.20
CA PRO A 64 -13.19 5.34 6.35
C PRO A 64 -14.29 5.05 5.30
N ASP A 65 -14.89 6.08 4.73
CA ASP A 65 -15.97 5.89 3.76
C ASP A 65 -15.48 5.14 2.50
N GLY A 66 -16.33 4.26 1.98
CA GLY A 66 -16.05 3.44 0.80
C GLY A 66 -15.76 1.96 1.10
N PRO A 67 -15.69 1.13 0.04
CA PRO A 67 -15.23 -0.25 0.14
C PRO A 67 -13.76 -0.29 0.58
N PHE A 68 -13.31 -1.45 1.04
CA PHE A 68 -11.90 -1.61 1.42
C PHE A 68 -10.98 -1.46 0.20
N TRP A 69 -10.03 -0.53 0.26
CA TRP A 69 -8.93 -0.41 -0.69
C TRP A 69 -7.74 -1.28 -0.27
N LEU A 70 -7.39 -1.21 1.01
CA LEU A 70 -6.43 -2.08 1.70
C LEU A 70 -7.13 -3.13 2.57
N SER A 71 -6.41 -4.20 2.88
CA SER A 71 -6.98 -5.39 3.52
C SER A 71 -7.27 -5.17 5.03
N PRO A 72 -8.45 -5.56 5.54
CA PRO A 72 -8.92 -5.10 6.85
C PRO A 72 -8.35 -5.84 8.06
N LEU A 73 -7.69 -7.00 7.90
CA LEU A 73 -7.28 -7.80 9.06
C LEU A 73 -6.17 -7.13 9.86
N TYR A 74 -5.15 -6.57 9.21
CA TYR A 74 -4.02 -5.97 9.91
C TYR A 74 -4.42 -4.74 10.75
N PRO A 75 -5.16 -3.74 10.24
CA PRO A 75 -5.63 -2.62 11.06
C PRO A 75 -6.64 -3.05 12.13
N SER A 76 -7.49 -4.06 11.86
CA SER A 76 -8.35 -4.66 12.90
C SER A 76 -7.55 -5.33 14.02
N PHE A 77 -6.47 -6.03 13.66
CA PHE A 77 -5.55 -6.65 14.61
C PHE A 77 -4.86 -5.59 15.47
N LEU A 78 -4.30 -4.54 14.84
CA LEU A 78 -3.69 -3.42 15.55
C LEU A 78 -4.67 -2.70 16.47
N ALA A 79 -5.92 -2.49 16.04
CA ALA A 79 -6.96 -1.89 16.87
C ALA A 79 -7.25 -2.71 18.14
N GLY A 80 -7.26 -4.05 18.01
CA GLY A 80 -7.38 -4.96 19.14
C GLY A 80 -6.18 -4.85 20.10
N VAL A 81 -4.97 -4.74 19.56
CA VAL A 81 -3.74 -4.51 20.34
C VAL A 81 -3.80 -3.17 21.09
N PHE A 82 -4.19 -2.09 20.41
CA PHE A 82 -4.33 -0.76 21.02
C PHE A 82 -5.33 -0.75 22.17
N LYS A 83 -6.50 -1.38 21.99
CA LYS A 83 -7.50 -1.53 23.05
C LYS A 83 -6.98 -2.38 24.22
N GLY A 84 -6.38 -3.52 23.91
CA GLY A 84 -5.90 -4.47 24.94
C GLY A 84 -4.73 -3.94 25.76
N MET A 85 -3.89 -3.09 25.17
CA MET A 85 -2.69 -2.55 25.81
C MET A 85 -2.84 -1.11 26.29
N ASN A 86 -3.96 -0.47 25.97
CA ASN A 86 -4.23 0.94 26.23
C ASN A 86 -3.05 1.85 25.79
N SER A 87 -2.49 1.57 24.61
CA SER A 87 -1.31 2.26 24.08
C SER A 87 -1.35 2.29 22.56
N TYR A 88 -0.94 3.41 21.97
CA TYR A 88 -0.81 3.60 20.52
C TYR A 88 0.66 3.63 20.06
N SER A 89 1.57 3.06 20.86
CA SER A 89 3.01 3.10 20.60
C SER A 89 3.40 2.23 19.40
N THR A 90 4.03 2.84 18.39
CA THR A 90 4.57 2.14 17.21
C THR A 90 5.70 1.17 17.58
N GLY A 91 6.55 1.52 18.55
CA GLY A 91 7.61 0.65 19.04
C GLY A 91 7.09 -0.63 19.70
N LEU A 92 5.97 -0.52 20.41
CA LEU A 92 5.32 -1.67 21.01
C LEU A 92 4.67 -2.59 19.96
N ILE A 93 4.10 -2.02 18.89
CA ILE A 93 3.64 -2.81 17.74
C ILE A 93 4.82 -3.56 17.10
N ALA A 94 5.93 -2.88 16.83
CA ALA A 94 7.11 -3.52 16.24
C ALA A 94 7.68 -4.64 17.11
N ALA A 95 7.67 -4.47 18.44
CA ALA A 95 8.03 -5.55 19.38
C ALA A 95 7.08 -6.76 19.26
N LEU A 96 5.77 -6.52 19.16
CA LEU A 96 4.77 -7.57 18.97
C LEU A 96 4.94 -8.29 17.62
N GLN A 97 5.25 -7.56 16.54
CA GLN A 97 5.60 -8.16 15.25
C GLN A 97 6.82 -9.07 15.37
N GLY A 98 7.84 -8.66 16.13
CA GLY A 98 8.99 -9.49 16.47
C GLY A 98 8.60 -10.79 17.19
N ILE A 99 7.67 -10.73 18.16
CA ILE A 99 7.14 -11.91 18.87
C ILE A 99 6.39 -12.85 17.90
N ILE A 100 5.55 -12.29 17.03
CA ILE A 100 4.84 -13.05 15.98
C ILE A 100 5.83 -13.76 15.05
N SER A 101 6.93 -13.09 14.69
CA SER A 101 8.00 -13.67 13.88
C SER A 101 8.76 -14.81 14.59
N ILE A 102 8.90 -14.76 15.92
CA ILE A 102 9.44 -15.90 16.70
C ILE A 102 8.48 -17.11 16.61
N GLY A 103 7.16 -16.87 16.73
CA GLY A 103 6.15 -17.91 16.54
C GLY A 103 6.18 -18.52 15.13
N THR A 104 6.38 -17.66 14.12
CA THR A 104 6.55 -18.07 12.72
C THR A 104 7.77 -18.97 12.54
N LEU A 105 8.92 -18.58 13.11
CA LEU A 105 10.14 -19.39 13.10
C LEU A 105 9.90 -20.76 13.75
N ALA A 106 9.24 -20.80 14.91
CA ALA A 106 8.97 -22.04 15.63
C ALA A 106 8.11 -23.01 14.79
N ALA A 107 7.03 -22.50 14.17
CA ALA A 107 6.19 -23.29 13.27
C ALA A 107 7.01 -23.82 12.07
N MET A 108 7.83 -22.95 11.46
CA MET A 108 8.68 -23.31 10.33
C MET A 108 9.72 -24.38 10.67
N VAL A 109 10.45 -24.20 11.76
CA VAL A 109 11.43 -25.17 12.25
C VAL A 109 10.77 -26.51 12.56
N TYR A 110 9.56 -26.50 13.14
CA TYR A 110 8.84 -27.72 13.46
C TYR A 110 8.42 -28.50 12.21
N TYR A 111 7.72 -27.89 11.25
CA TYR A 111 7.32 -28.65 10.06
C TYR A 111 8.53 -29.03 9.20
N THR A 112 9.59 -28.23 9.21
CA THR A 112 10.85 -28.58 8.55
C THR A 112 11.49 -29.80 9.19
N ARG A 113 11.49 -29.88 10.52
CA ARG A 113 11.97 -31.04 11.26
C ARG A 113 11.16 -32.29 10.91
N VAL A 114 9.84 -32.18 10.82
CA VAL A 114 8.97 -33.29 10.45
C VAL A 114 9.26 -33.79 9.03
N LEU A 115 9.46 -32.87 8.07
CA LEU A 115 9.68 -33.23 6.67
C LEU A 115 11.11 -33.73 6.38
N PHE A 116 12.11 -33.07 6.97
CA PHE A 116 13.50 -33.20 6.54
C PHE A 116 14.46 -33.60 7.67
N GLY A 117 14.00 -33.64 8.92
CA GLY A 117 14.80 -34.02 10.08
C GLY A 117 15.52 -32.85 10.76
N ASN A 118 16.22 -33.16 11.84
CA ASN A 118 16.81 -32.18 12.76
C ASN A 118 17.83 -31.24 12.09
N ALA A 119 18.69 -31.77 11.20
CA ALA A 119 19.76 -30.99 10.59
C ALA A 119 19.22 -29.85 9.71
N VAL A 120 18.27 -30.14 8.81
CA VAL A 120 17.65 -29.14 7.93
C VAL A 120 16.86 -28.12 8.74
N ALA A 121 16.21 -28.55 9.82
CA ALA A 121 15.48 -27.66 10.72
C ALA A 121 16.41 -26.65 11.43
N LEU A 122 17.58 -27.08 11.90
CA LEU A 122 18.58 -26.20 12.49
C LEU A 122 19.21 -25.25 11.45
N ILE A 123 19.51 -25.74 10.24
CA ILE A 123 20.02 -24.88 9.16
C ILE A 123 18.97 -23.84 8.76
N THR A 124 17.70 -24.24 8.68
CA THR A 124 16.57 -23.33 8.44
C THR A 124 16.48 -22.25 9.50
N ALA A 125 16.62 -22.60 10.78
CA ALA A 125 16.64 -21.62 11.87
C ALA A 125 17.83 -20.66 11.77
N GLY A 126 19.02 -21.17 11.45
CA GLY A 126 20.22 -20.36 11.27
C GLY A 126 20.13 -19.39 10.10
N LEU A 127 19.70 -19.86 8.92
CA LEU A 127 19.49 -19.00 7.76
C LEU A 127 18.44 -17.92 8.03
N ALA A 128 17.35 -18.29 8.70
CA ALA A 128 16.30 -17.34 9.09
C ALA A 128 16.80 -16.27 10.09
N ALA A 129 17.65 -16.64 11.06
CA ALA A 129 18.25 -15.70 12.01
C ALA A 129 19.22 -14.71 11.35
N LEU A 130 19.79 -15.09 10.20
CA LEU A 130 20.75 -14.27 9.47
C LEU A 130 20.13 -13.53 8.28
N TYR A 131 18.81 -13.62 8.09
CA TYR A 131 18.12 -13.07 6.91
C TYR A 131 17.60 -11.65 7.15
N ALA A 132 18.26 -10.68 6.53
CA ALA A 132 17.98 -9.27 6.77
C ALA A 132 16.60 -8.78 6.30
N PRO A 133 16.06 -9.20 5.13
CA PRO A 133 14.76 -8.69 4.68
C PRO A 133 13.59 -9.05 5.59
N TRP A 134 13.60 -10.23 6.23
CA TRP A 134 12.57 -10.55 7.23
C TRP A 134 12.69 -9.67 8.48
N LEU A 135 13.91 -9.42 8.95
CA LEU A 135 14.13 -8.47 10.05
C LEU A 135 13.59 -7.07 9.72
N TYR A 136 13.83 -6.59 8.49
CA TYR A 136 13.31 -5.32 7.99
C TYR A 136 11.77 -5.24 8.10
N TYR A 137 11.05 -6.25 7.60
CA TYR A 137 9.58 -6.25 7.65
C TYR A 137 9.00 -6.33 9.07
N ASP A 138 9.77 -6.78 10.07
CA ASP A 138 9.33 -6.74 11.46
C ASP A 138 9.35 -5.31 12.04
N GLY A 139 10.12 -4.38 11.44
CA GLY A 139 10.24 -2.98 11.88
C GLY A 139 9.38 -1.98 11.12
N VAL A 140 8.70 -2.40 10.05
CA VAL A 140 7.76 -1.57 9.30
C VAL A 140 6.33 -2.01 9.65
N LEU A 141 5.43 -1.06 9.87
CA LEU A 141 4.06 -1.33 10.30
C LEU A 141 3.20 -1.75 9.09
N LEU A 142 3.43 -2.98 8.64
CA LEU A 142 2.73 -3.62 7.52
C LEU A 142 2.27 -5.03 7.91
N SER A 143 1.39 -5.61 7.08
CA SER A 143 0.82 -6.94 7.33
C SER A 143 1.80 -8.11 7.20
N GLY A 144 3.08 -7.87 6.84
CA GLY A 144 4.09 -8.88 6.53
C GLY A 144 4.28 -9.95 7.62
N SER A 145 4.58 -9.54 8.86
CA SER A 145 4.81 -10.49 9.96
C SER A 145 3.55 -11.30 10.30
N LEU A 146 2.38 -10.68 10.24
CA LEU A 146 1.09 -11.35 10.47
C LEU A 146 0.80 -12.40 9.38
N ILE A 147 1.02 -12.07 8.11
CA ILE A 147 0.82 -12.99 6.98
C ILE A 147 1.78 -14.17 7.07
N LEU A 148 3.05 -13.91 7.39
CA LEU A 148 4.04 -14.97 7.58
C LEU A 148 3.63 -15.95 8.67
N PHE A 149 3.13 -15.44 9.81
CA PHE A 149 2.65 -16.28 10.89
C PHE A 149 1.44 -17.12 10.50
N LEU A 150 0.39 -16.50 9.96
CA LEU A 150 -0.82 -17.20 9.53
C LEU A 150 -0.49 -18.29 8.51
N ASN A 151 0.39 -17.98 7.55
CA ASN A 151 0.80 -18.93 6.53
C ASN A 151 1.73 -20.02 7.07
N ALA A 152 2.61 -19.73 8.02
CA ALA A 152 3.47 -20.74 8.64
C ALA A 152 2.65 -21.75 9.45
N VAL A 153 1.63 -21.28 10.19
CA VAL A 153 0.70 -22.15 10.91
C VAL A 153 -0.19 -22.94 9.94
N LEU A 154 -0.63 -22.32 8.84
CA LEU A 154 -1.36 -23.00 7.76
C LEU A 154 -0.54 -24.15 7.17
N LEU A 155 0.72 -23.89 6.80
CA LEU A 155 1.63 -24.91 6.28
C LEU A 155 1.94 -25.98 7.33
N LEU A 156 2.13 -25.59 8.60
CA LEU A 156 2.31 -26.53 9.70
C LEU A 156 1.15 -27.51 9.81
N LEU A 157 -0.10 -27.03 9.80
CA LEU A 157 -1.30 -27.89 9.85
C LEU A 157 -1.43 -28.75 8.59
N LEU A 158 -1.20 -28.17 7.42
CA LEU A 158 -1.22 -28.91 6.15
C LEU A 158 -0.17 -30.03 6.13
N ILE A 159 1.01 -29.81 6.66
CA ILE A 159 2.09 -30.82 6.66
C ILE A 159 1.85 -31.89 7.73
N THR A 160 1.54 -31.47 8.95
CA THR A 160 1.60 -32.36 10.12
C THR A 160 0.27 -33.03 10.43
N ARG A 161 -0.85 -32.46 9.98
CA ARG A 161 -2.20 -32.90 10.34
C ARG A 161 -3.09 -33.23 9.14
N SER A 162 -2.85 -32.67 7.94
CA SER A 162 -3.65 -33.06 6.76
C SER A 162 -3.43 -34.54 6.38
N GLY A 163 -2.26 -35.11 6.70
CA GLY A 163 -1.90 -36.51 6.52
C GLY A 163 -2.69 -37.52 7.37
N LEU A 164 -3.50 -37.09 8.34
CA LEU A 164 -4.38 -37.94 9.16
C LEU A 164 -5.52 -38.62 8.36
N SER A 165 -5.40 -38.74 7.04
CA SER A 165 -6.38 -39.42 6.18
C SER A 165 -5.83 -40.40 5.14
N VAL A 166 -4.51 -40.55 4.90
CA VAL A 166 -4.02 -41.58 3.97
C VAL A 166 -2.57 -41.99 4.30
N GLU A 167 -2.33 -43.31 4.41
CA GLU A 167 -1.02 -44.03 4.35
C GLU A 167 -0.10 -44.05 5.58
N ARG A 168 -0.64 -44.27 6.78
CA ARG A 168 0.12 -45.01 7.81
C ARG A 168 -0.78 -46.11 8.37
N ASP A 169 -0.43 -47.36 8.12
CA ASP A 169 -1.04 -48.60 8.68
C ASP A 169 -0.95 -48.71 10.22
N SER A 170 -0.69 -47.59 10.90
CA SER A 170 -0.56 -47.50 12.36
C SER A 170 -1.46 -46.40 12.94
N THR A 171 -2.65 -46.15 12.36
CA THR A 171 -3.63 -45.23 12.96
C THR A 171 -4.49 -45.97 13.98
N ALA A 172 -4.04 -45.98 15.23
CA ALA A 172 -4.96 -46.03 16.35
C ALA A 172 -5.81 -44.73 16.36
N ASP A 173 -7.14 -44.89 16.42
CA ASP A 173 -8.15 -43.97 16.99
C ASP A 173 -7.99 -42.45 16.78
N VAL A 174 -8.16 -41.94 15.55
CA VAL A 174 -8.46 -40.50 15.36
C VAL A 174 -9.88 -40.34 14.84
N SER A 175 -10.74 -39.73 15.66
CA SER A 175 -12.16 -39.56 15.36
C SER A 175 -12.40 -38.71 14.10
N PRO A 176 -13.50 -38.94 13.35
CA PRO A 176 -13.87 -38.11 12.20
C PRO A 176 -14.00 -36.62 12.56
N VAL A 177 -14.45 -36.31 13.78
CA VAL A 177 -14.59 -34.94 14.31
C VAL A 177 -13.25 -34.23 14.37
N ALA A 178 -12.20 -34.90 14.85
CA ALA A 178 -10.87 -34.31 14.90
C ALA A 178 -10.32 -34.00 13.50
N ARG A 179 -10.64 -34.82 12.49
CA ARG A 179 -10.24 -34.56 11.09
C ARG A 179 -10.96 -33.36 10.50
N ASP A 180 -12.26 -33.26 10.76
CA ASP A 180 -13.07 -32.15 10.27
C ASP A 180 -12.68 -30.82 10.93
N ALA A 181 -12.38 -30.83 12.24
CA ALA A 181 -11.89 -29.67 12.98
C ALA A 181 -10.58 -29.11 12.40
N VAL A 182 -9.67 -29.98 11.94
CA VAL A 182 -8.44 -29.54 11.25
C VAL A 182 -8.76 -28.79 9.95
N TRP A 183 -9.74 -29.24 9.17
CA TRP A 183 -10.14 -28.56 7.93
C TRP A 183 -10.88 -27.24 8.19
N VAL A 184 -11.66 -27.16 9.27
CA VAL A 184 -12.21 -25.88 9.74
C VAL A 184 -11.06 -24.93 10.10
N ALA A 185 -10.07 -25.37 10.89
CA ALA A 185 -8.93 -24.53 11.28
C ALA A 185 -8.10 -24.07 10.07
N ILE A 186 -7.86 -24.96 9.10
CA ILE A 186 -7.20 -24.62 7.83
C ILE A 186 -8.02 -23.58 7.06
N GLY A 187 -9.35 -23.74 7.00
CA GLY A 187 -10.23 -22.76 6.36
C GLY A 187 -10.22 -21.40 7.06
N LEU A 188 -10.23 -21.38 8.39
CA LEU A 188 -10.12 -20.15 9.18
C LEU A 188 -8.78 -19.44 8.93
N LEU A 189 -7.67 -20.16 8.91
CA LEU A 189 -6.35 -19.58 8.60
C LEU A 189 -6.28 -19.03 7.17
N CYS A 190 -6.87 -19.73 6.20
CA CYS A 190 -6.98 -19.24 4.82
C CYS A 190 -7.84 -17.98 4.73
N GLY A 191 -8.97 -17.94 5.43
CA GLY A 191 -9.84 -16.76 5.48
C GLY A 191 -9.14 -15.55 6.13
N LEU A 192 -8.50 -15.75 7.29
CA LEU A 192 -7.71 -14.70 7.94
C LEU A 192 -6.56 -14.23 7.04
N SER A 193 -5.81 -15.15 6.45
CA SER A 193 -4.71 -14.81 5.53
C SER A 193 -5.23 -14.02 4.32
N ALA A 194 -6.40 -14.37 3.77
CA ALA A 194 -7.03 -13.62 2.66
C ALA A 194 -7.48 -12.20 3.07
N LEU A 195 -7.93 -12.03 4.31
CA LEU A 195 -8.27 -10.72 4.88
C LEU A 195 -7.05 -9.89 5.30
N ALA A 196 -5.88 -10.49 5.47
CA ALA A 196 -4.61 -9.77 5.62
C ALA A 196 -4.01 -9.41 4.27
N ARG A 197 -4.05 -10.33 3.30
CA ARG A 197 -3.66 -10.08 1.91
C ARG A 197 -4.30 -11.11 0.96
N PRO A 198 -5.04 -10.67 -0.08
CA PRO A 198 -5.73 -11.56 -1.02
C PRO A 198 -4.81 -12.47 -1.85
N SER A 199 -3.50 -12.24 -1.84
CA SER A 199 -2.50 -13.05 -2.54
C SER A 199 -2.57 -14.55 -2.21
N VAL A 200 -3.03 -14.91 -1.01
CA VAL A 200 -3.18 -16.32 -0.60
C VAL A 200 -4.30 -17.04 -1.36
N LEU A 201 -5.24 -16.33 -1.99
CA LEU A 201 -6.42 -16.93 -2.63
C LEU A 201 -6.05 -17.90 -3.77
N ILE A 202 -4.93 -17.66 -4.47
CA ILE A 202 -4.41 -18.62 -5.46
C ILE A 202 -4.05 -19.94 -4.78
N PHE A 203 -3.39 -19.89 -3.62
CA PHE A 203 -3.07 -21.09 -2.84
C PHE A 203 -4.32 -21.75 -2.24
N VAL A 204 -5.31 -20.98 -1.81
CA VAL A 204 -6.61 -21.50 -1.34
C VAL A 204 -7.28 -22.34 -2.43
N ALA A 205 -7.31 -21.85 -3.67
CA ALA A 205 -7.84 -22.61 -4.80
C ALA A 205 -7.06 -23.90 -5.04
N ILE A 206 -5.73 -23.86 -4.93
CA ILE A 206 -4.87 -25.05 -5.03
C ILE A 206 -5.20 -26.07 -3.93
N VAL A 207 -5.36 -25.63 -2.68
CA VAL A 207 -5.71 -26.52 -1.55
C VAL A 207 -7.09 -27.15 -1.75
N ALA A 208 -8.08 -26.39 -2.23
CA ALA A 208 -9.41 -26.91 -2.55
C ALA A 208 -9.35 -27.98 -3.66
N ILE A 209 -8.64 -27.71 -4.76
CA ILE A 209 -8.45 -28.66 -5.86
C ILE A 209 -7.68 -29.90 -5.38
N TRP A 210 -6.67 -29.71 -4.53
CA TRP A 210 -5.90 -30.81 -3.95
C TRP A 210 -6.77 -31.71 -3.07
N LEU A 211 -7.62 -31.13 -2.21
CA LEU A 211 -8.57 -31.86 -1.38
C LEU A 211 -9.59 -32.64 -2.22
N LEU A 212 -10.11 -32.02 -3.28
CA LEU A 212 -11.03 -32.67 -4.23
C LEU A 212 -10.39 -33.87 -4.93
N ARG A 213 -9.11 -33.77 -5.31
CA ARG A 213 -8.36 -34.86 -5.98
C ARG A 213 -7.93 -35.97 -5.03
N ARG A 214 -8.03 -35.78 -3.72
CA ARG A 214 -7.61 -36.77 -2.73
C ARG A 214 -8.62 -37.91 -2.64
N ARG A 215 -8.13 -39.16 -2.60
CA ARG A 215 -8.94 -40.36 -2.35
C ARG A 215 -9.14 -40.60 -0.84
N SER A 216 -9.77 -39.64 -0.16
CA SER A 216 -10.12 -39.76 1.27
C SER A 216 -11.63 -39.92 1.46
N PRO A 217 -12.10 -40.83 2.34
CA PRO A 217 -13.48 -40.81 2.80
C PRO A 217 -13.79 -39.44 3.45
N GLY A 218 -14.97 -38.89 3.18
CA GLY A 218 -15.40 -37.60 3.73
C GLY A 218 -14.84 -36.34 3.04
N ARG A 219 -14.09 -36.45 1.93
CA ARG A 219 -13.50 -35.29 1.22
C ARG A 219 -14.49 -34.18 0.88
N GLY A 220 -15.74 -34.53 0.52
CA GLY A 220 -16.78 -33.55 0.21
C GLY A 220 -17.19 -32.75 1.45
N ARG A 221 -17.39 -33.44 2.58
CA ARG A 221 -17.68 -32.80 3.87
C ARG A 221 -16.52 -31.92 4.34
N GLN A 222 -15.28 -32.40 4.21
CA GLN A 222 -14.08 -31.64 4.54
C GLN A 222 -13.95 -30.38 3.68
N LEU A 223 -14.29 -30.47 2.40
CA LEU A 223 -14.31 -29.31 1.50
C LEU A 223 -15.38 -28.31 1.93
N VAL A 224 -16.58 -28.77 2.31
CA VAL A 224 -17.64 -27.91 2.84
C VAL A 224 -17.17 -27.21 4.12
N PHE A 225 -16.52 -27.90 5.05
CA PHE A 225 -15.97 -27.26 6.25
C PHE A 225 -14.86 -26.27 5.96
N PHE A 226 -13.96 -26.60 5.04
CA PHE A 226 -12.89 -25.71 4.60
C PHE A 226 -13.44 -24.42 3.96
N VAL A 227 -14.32 -24.56 2.96
CA VAL A 227 -14.92 -23.42 2.26
C VAL A 227 -15.87 -22.64 3.17
N GLY A 228 -16.67 -23.33 3.99
CA GLY A 228 -17.57 -22.70 4.96
C GLY A 228 -16.82 -21.86 5.99
N ALA A 229 -15.71 -22.35 6.52
CA ALA A 229 -14.86 -21.59 7.45
C ALA A 229 -14.25 -20.34 6.81
N ILE A 230 -13.82 -20.42 5.53
CA ILE A 230 -13.36 -19.25 4.77
C ILE A 230 -14.51 -18.25 4.60
N ALA A 231 -15.68 -18.74 4.18
CA ALA A 231 -16.86 -17.91 3.94
C ALA A 231 -17.31 -17.17 5.21
N ILE A 232 -17.27 -17.82 6.39
CA ILE A 232 -17.62 -17.19 7.68
C ILE A 232 -16.74 -15.96 7.96
N LEU A 233 -15.44 -16.05 7.66
CA LEU A 233 -14.53 -14.93 7.89
C LEU A 233 -14.65 -13.84 6.84
N ILE A 234 -14.84 -14.22 5.57
CA ILE A 234 -14.95 -13.26 4.46
C ILE A 234 -16.32 -12.55 4.45
N ALA A 235 -17.39 -13.22 4.90
CA ALA A 235 -18.76 -12.73 4.80
C ALA A 235 -18.96 -11.32 5.41
N PRO A 236 -18.47 -10.98 6.62
CA PRO A 236 -18.62 -9.63 7.17
C PRO A 236 -18.01 -8.55 6.27
N VAL A 237 -16.85 -8.84 5.66
CA VAL A 237 -16.15 -7.93 4.75
C VAL A 237 -16.89 -7.79 3.43
N LEU A 238 -17.35 -8.91 2.86
CA LEU A 238 -18.18 -8.94 1.66
C LEU A 238 -19.50 -8.17 1.86
N ILE A 239 -20.21 -8.42 2.97
CA ILE A 239 -21.47 -7.77 3.30
C ILE A 239 -21.26 -6.26 3.46
N ARG A 240 -20.21 -5.83 4.16
CA ARG A 240 -19.89 -4.41 4.29
C ARG A 240 -19.59 -3.79 2.93
N ASN A 241 -18.73 -4.40 2.12
CA ASN A 241 -18.41 -3.89 0.80
C ASN A 241 -19.67 -3.78 -0.08
N LEU A 242 -20.55 -4.77 -0.04
CA LEU A 242 -21.82 -4.76 -0.77
C LEU A 242 -22.73 -3.62 -0.32
N ARG A 243 -22.87 -3.41 1.01
CA ARG A 243 -23.69 -2.31 1.56
C ARG A 243 -23.15 -0.94 1.19
N VAL A 244 -21.82 -0.75 1.26
CA VAL A 244 -21.20 0.57 1.05
C VAL A 244 -20.99 0.91 -0.43
N SER A 245 -20.78 -0.09 -1.29
CA SER A 245 -20.44 0.14 -2.71
C SER A 245 -21.44 -0.41 -3.71
N GLY A 246 -22.47 -1.15 -3.27
CA GLY A 246 -23.38 -1.89 -4.14
C GLY A 246 -22.73 -3.06 -4.90
N SER A 247 -21.44 -3.34 -4.68
CA SER A 247 -20.65 -4.30 -5.45
C SER A 247 -20.20 -5.50 -4.63
N LEU A 248 -20.18 -6.68 -5.25
CA LEU A 248 -19.76 -7.94 -4.63
C LEU A 248 -18.23 -8.07 -4.57
N LEU A 249 -17.60 -7.36 -3.64
CA LEU A 249 -16.16 -7.39 -3.43
C LEU A 249 -15.78 -8.32 -2.27
N LEU A 250 -15.11 -9.44 -2.58
CA LEU A 250 -14.69 -10.44 -1.58
C LEU A 250 -13.73 -9.88 -0.54
N THR A 251 -12.80 -9.01 -0.93
CA THR A 251 -11.78 -8.46 -0.03
C THR A 251 -11.60 -6.97 -0.25
N THR A 252 -10.94 -6.59 -1.35
CA THR A 252 -10.57 -5.21 -1.68
C THR A 252 -10.96 -4.84 -3.11
N SER A 253 -11.07 -3.54 -3.37
CA SER A 253 -11.41 -2.97 -4.69
C SER A 253 -10.20 -2.70 -5.60
N SER A 254 -8.97 -2.83 -5.10
CA SER A 254 -7.73 -2.44 -5.80
C SER A 254 -7.22 -3.45 -6.83
N GLY A 255 -7.85 -4.62 -6.99
CA GLY A 255 -7.34 -5.72 -7.82
C GLY A 255 -7.16 -5.37 -9.30
N GLY A 256 -8.13 -4.71 -9.91
CA GLY A 256 -8.07 -4.33 -11.33
C GLY A 256 -7.09 -3.20 -11.61
N VAL A 257 -6.99 -2.23 -10.69
CA VAL A 257 -5.96 -1.18 -10.72
C VAL A 257 -4.57 -1.79 -10.64
N ASN A 258 -4.30 -2.65 -9.65
CA ASN A 258 -3.00 -3.33 -9.53
C ASN A 258 -2.66 -4.16 -10.79
N PHE A 259 -3.66 -4.80 -11.41
CA PHE A 259 -3.47 -5.53 -12.66
C PHE A 259 -3.07 -4.58 -13.80
N PHE A 260 -3.70 -3.41 -13.88
CA PHE A 260 -3.37 -2.36 -14.84
C PHE A 260 -1.95 -1.83 -14.66
N ILE A 261 -1.57 -1.42 -13.44
CA ILE A 261 -0.22 -0.94 -13.12
C ILE A 261 0.83 -1.93 -13.63
N GLY A 262 0.59 -3.22 -13.37
CA GLY A 262 1.51 -4.27 -13.74
C GLY A 262 1.53 -4.65 -15.23
N ASN A 263 0.46 -4.43 -16.00
CA ASN A 263 0.31 -5.06 -17.33
C ASN A 263 -0.07 -4.11 -18.48
N ARG A 264 -0.30 -2.82 -18.22
CA ARG A 264 -0.55 -1.83 -19.26
C ARG A 264 0.59 -1.74 -20.27
N ALA A 265 0.32 -1.20 -21.44
CA ALA A 265 1.35 -0.84 -22.41
C ALA A 265 2.38 0.09 -21.75
N GLY A 266 3.67 -0.26 -21.88
CA GLY A 266 4.77 0.49 -21.26
C GLY A 266 5.00 0.23 -19.78
N ALA A 267 4.29 -0.71 -19.14
CA ALA A 267 4.55 -1.11 -17.76
C ALA A 267 6.00 -1.58 -17.59
N THR A 268 6.61 -1.21 -16.46
CA THR A 268 8.05 -1.48 -16.22
C THR A 268 8.31 -2.82 -15.54
N GLY A 269 7.27 -3.45 -14.97
CA GLY A 269 7.34 -4.71 -14.21
C GLY A 269 7.52 -4.52 -12.71
N VAL A 270 7.59 -3.28 -12.23
CA VAL A 270 7.49 -2.87 -10.82
C VAL A 270 6.27 -1.96 -10.66
N TYR A 271 5.98 -1.49 -9.44
CA TYR A 271 4.95 -0.48 -9.23
C TYR A 271 5.37 0.83 -9.91
N ASP A 272 4.46 1.42 -10.70
CA ASP A 272 4.67 2.68 -11.41
C ASP A 272 3.77 3.75 -10.76
N GLU A 273 4.30 4.96 -10.55
CA GLU A 273 3.52 6.12 -10.12
C GLU A 273 2.84 6.79 -11.34
N PHE A 274 1.71 7.46 -11.11
CA PHE A 274 0.92 8.09 -12.16
C PHE A 274 0.69 9.57 -11.85
N ASN A 275 0.84 10.43 -12.86
CA ASN A 275 0.73 11.88 -12.69
C ASN A 275 -0.66 12.35 -12.24
N PHE A 276 -1.71 11.57 -12.50
CA PHE A 276 -3.08 11.87 -12.06
C PHE A 276 -3.40 11.33 -10.64
N VAL A 277 -2.44 10.66 -10.00
CA VAL A 277 -2.53 10.22 -8.61
C VAL A 277 -1.66 11.16 -7.78
N GLU A 278 -2.29 12.17 -7.18
CA GLU A 278 -1.61 13.27 -6.49
C GLU A 278 -1.24 12.94 -5.02
N SER A 279 -1.43 11.71 -4.56
CA SER A 279 -1.24 11.37 -3.16
C SER A 279 -0.81 9.93 -2.93
N PHE A 280 0.09 9.75 -1.97
CA PHE A 280 0.48 8.45 -1.40
C PHE A 280 -0.53 7.93 -0.36
N ASP A 281 -1.64 8.63 -0.12
CA ASP A 281 -2.76 8.13 0.69
C ASP A 281 -3.55 7.10 -0.14
N PRO A 282 -3.74 5.86 0.35
CA PRO A 282 -4.39 4.81 -0.42
C PRO A 282 -5.85 5.11 -0.82
N ILE A 283 -6.60 5.90 -0.03
CA ILE A 283 -7.96 6.33 -0.40
C ILE A 283 -7.90 7.36 -1.52
N ARG A 284 -6.98 8.33 -1.43
CA ARG A 284 -6.81 9.33 -2.50
C ARG A 284 -6.31 8.70 -3.79
N GLU A 285 -5.43 7.70 -3.71
CA GLU A 285 -5.03 6.89 -4.86
C GLU A 285 -6.26 6.21 -5.51
N ALA A 286 -7.09 5.55 -4.69
CA ALA A 286 -8.31 4.90 -5.17
C ALA A 286 -9.24 5.89 -5.90
N GLU A 287 -9.44 7.07 -5.33
CA GLU A 287 -10.26 8.13 -5.92
C GLU A 287 -9.61 8.73 -7.17
N GLY A 288 -8.29 8.88 -7.24
CA GLY A 288 -7.58 9.34 -8.44
C GLY A 288 -7.78 8.40 -9.63
N PHE A 289 -7.61 7.08 -9.42
CA PHE A 289 -7.91 6.09 -10.46
C PHE A 289 -9.38 6.08 -10.87
N ARG A 290 -10.30 6.31 -9.93
CA ARG A 290 -11.74 6.38 -10.20
C ARG A 290 -12.12 7.62 -10.98
N ALA A 291 -11.65 8.79 -10.56
CA ALA A 291 -11.90 10.07 -11.20
C ALA A 291 -11.39 10.04 -12.65
N GLU A 292 -10.16 9.54 -12.85
CA GLU A 292 -9.58 9.45 -14.19
C GLU A 292 -10.34 8.46 -15.09
N ALA A 293 -10.76 7.32 -14.56
CA ALA A 293 -11.59 6.38 -15.33
C ALA A 293 -12.97 6.97 -15.66
N SER A 294 -13.56 7.73 -14.74
CA SER A 294 -14.85 8.39 -14.95
C SER A 294 -14.74 9.47 -16.03
N ASN A 295 -13.67 10.26 -15.99
CA ASN A 295 -13.35 11.27 -16.99
C ASN A 295 -13.21 10.65 -18.39
N ARG A 296 -12.42 9.58 -18.53
CA ARG A 296 -12.21 8.89 -19.82
C ARG A 296 -13.46 8.23 -20.38
N THR A 297 -14.38 7.79 -19.52
CA THR A 297 -15.62 7.11 -19.95
C THR A 297 -16.79 8.07 -20.13
N GLY A 298 -16.66 9.33 -19.70
CA GLY A 298 -17.73 10.33 -19.74
C GLY A 298 -18.90 10.00 -18.79
N ARG A 299 -18.73 9.08 -17.84
CA ARG A 299 -19.74 8.69 -16.85
C ARG A 299 -19.09 8.50 -15.49
N GLU A 300 -19.81 8.84 -14.42
CA GLU A 300 -19.33 8.61 -13.06
C GLU A 300 -19.25 7.11 -12.78
N LEU A 301 -18.06 6.64 -12.40
CA LEU A 301 -17.80 5.25 -12.05
C LEU A 301 -17.73 5.07 -10.54
N SER A 302 -18.28 3.97 -10.06
CA SER A 302 -17.93 3.42 -8.74
C SER A 302 -16.47 2.92 -8.72
N LEU A 303 -15.90 2.75 -7.53
CA LEU A 303 -14.53 2.20 -7.37
C LEU A 303 -14.38 0.81 -7.99
N ASP A 304 -15.41 -0.03 -7.92
CA ASP A 304 -15.40 -1.35 -8.56
C ASP A 304 -15.45 -1.25 -10.09
N GLU A 305 -16.29 -0.38 -10.64
CA GLU A 305 -16.34 -0.14 -12.08
C GLU A 305 -15.04 0.44 -12.61
N ALA A 306 -14.42 1.37 -11.88
CA ALA A 306 -13.10 1.89 -12.21
C ALA A 306 -12.05 0.77 -12.19
N SER A 307 -12.06 -0.09 -11.17
CA SER A 307 -11.18 -1.27 -11.09
C SER A 307 -11.36 -2.20 -12.30
N ARG A 308 -12.61 -2.52 -12.68
CA ARG A 308 -12.93 -3.31 -13.87
C ARG A 308 -12.51 -2.62 -15.18
N TYR A 309 -12.70 -1.31 -15.27
CA TYR A 309 -12.26 -0.52 -16.42
C TYR A 309 -10.74 -0.63 -16.61
N TRP A 310 -9.97 -0.40 -15.56
CA TRP A 310 -8.50 -0.50 -15.61
C TRP A 310 -8.03 -1.93 -15.92
N ALA A 311 -8.69 -2.94 -15.34
CA ALA A 311 -8.41 -4.33 -15.68
C ALA A 311 -8.67 -4.63 -17.17
N GLY A 312 -9.76 -4.09 -17.73
CA GLY A 312 -10.10 -4.18 -19.15
C GLY A 312 -9.05 -3.51 -20.04
N GLN A 313 -8.61 -2.30 -19.69
CA GLN A 313 -7.55 -1.60 -20.41
C GLN A 313 -6.25 -2.42 -20.47
N ALA A 314 -5.82 -2.98 -19.34
CA ALA A 314 -4.63 -3.84 -19.31
C ALA A 314 -4.84 -5.12 -20.14
N ALA A 315 -6.01 -5.75 -20.07
CA ALA A 315 -6.30 -6.94 -20.87
C ALA A 315 -6.26 -6.63 -22.38
N ASP A 316 -6.84 -5.51 -22.80
CA ASP A 316 -6.78 -5.05 -24.19
C ASP A 316 -5.34 -4.80 -24.65
N ASP A 317 -4.51 -4.19 -23.81
CA ASP A 317 -3.08 -3.98 -24.11
C ASP A 317 -2.32 -5.30 -24.27
N VAL A 318 -2.61 -6.30 -23.42
CA VAL A 318 -2.03 -7.64 -23.53
C VAL A 318 -2.44 -8.31 -24.84
N VAL A 319 -3.71 -8.21 -25.23
CA VAL A 319 -4.23 -8.80 -26.47
C VAL A 319 -3.65 -8.09 -27.70
N ARG A 320 -3.48 -6.77 -27.65
CA ARG A 320 -2.89 -5.98 -28.75
C ARG A 320 -1.39 -6.23 -28.94
N ASN A 321 -0.65 -6.55 -27.87
CA ASN A 321 0.79 -6.79 -27.93
C ASN A 321 1.24 -7.98 -27.03
N PRO A 322 0.88 -9.22 -27.40
CA PRO A 322 1.21 -10.39 -26.58
C PRO A 322 2.72 -10.66 -26.49
N GLY A 323 3.49 -10.30 -27.52
CA GLY A 323 4.95 -10.42 -27.51
C GLY A 323 5.62 -9.45 -26.53
N GLY A 324 5.14 -8.21 -26.47
CA GLY A 324 5.56 -7.22 -25.47
C GLY A 324 5.20 -7.66 -24.05
N TRP A 325 3.98 -8.18 -23.85
CA TRP A 325 3.56 -8.71 -22.57
C TRP A 325 4.38 -9.93 -22.13
N LEU A 326 4.71 -10.86 -23.02
CA LEU A 326 5.57 -12.00 -22.69
C LEU A 326 6.97 -11.54 -22.25
N ARG A 327 7.54 -10.52 -22.92
CA ARG A 327 8.83 -9.92 -22.50
C ARG A 327 8.71 -9.26 -21.12
N LEU A 328 7.60 -8.58 -20.85
CA LEU A 328 7.31 -8.01 -19.53
C LEU A 328 7.19 -9.10 -18.46
N LEU A 329 6.52 -10.22 -18.75
CA LEU A 329 6.41 -11.36 -17.85
C LEU A 329 7.79 -11.96 -17.51
N LEU A 330 8.66 -12.15 -18.51
CA LEU A 330 10.04 -12.61 -18.30
C LEU A 330 10.85 -11.61 -17.47
N ARG A 331 10.63 -10.31 -17.67
CA ARG A 331 11.24 -9.25 -16.86
C ARG A 331 10.76 -9.30 -15.40
N LYS A 332 9.45 -9.43 -15.16
CA LYS A 332 8.88 -9.60 -13.82
C LYS A 332 9.41 -10.86 -13.13
N LEU A 333 9.54 -11.96 -13.88
CA LEU A 333 10.13 -13.21 -13.38
C LEU A 333 11.57 -12.99 -12.91
N TRP A 334 12.39 -12.33 -13.73
CA TRP A 334 13.75 -11.98 -13.35
C TRP A 334 13.78 -11.06 -12.12
N PHE A 335 12.93 -10.03 -12.08
CA PHE A 335 12.84 -9.09 -10.95
C PHE A 335 12.42 -9.77 -9.65
N THR A 336 11.54 -10.77 -9.73
CA THR A 336 11.11 -11.54 -8.55
C THR A 336 12.27 -12.30 -7.93
N VAL A 337 13.16 -12.86 -8.75
CA VAL A 337 14.33 -13.64 -8.29
C VAL A 337 15.57 -12.78 -8.04
N GLN A 338 15.54 -11.49 -8.39
CA GLN A 338 16.68 -10.60 -8.27
C GLN A 338 17.05 -10.30 -6.81
N ARG A 339 18.34 -10.12 -6.54
CA ARG A 339 18.90 -9.87 -5.20
C ARG A 339 18.36 -8.62 -4.49
N GLU A 340 17.93 -7.61 -5.24
CA GLU A 340 17.54 -6.32 -4.69
C GLU A 340 16.11 -6.38 -4.15
N GLU A 341 15.84 -5.65 -3.07
CA GLU A 341 14.50 -5.54 -2.50
C GLU A 341 13.76 -4.36 -3.14
N ILE A 342 12.94 -4.64 -4.17
CA ILE A 342 12.04 -3.67 -4.82
C ILE A 342 10.86 -3.39 -3.87
N ALA A 343 10.69 -2.14 -3.46
CA ALA A 343 9.67 -1.75 -2.48
C ALA A 343 8.46 -1.09 -3.14
N THR A 344 7.32 -1.19 -2.45
CA THR A 344 6.07 -0.44 -2.70
C THR A 344 5.77 0.56 -1.59
N ASN A 345 6.60 0.56 -0.56
CA ASN A 345 6.57 1.44 0.59
C ASN A 345 8.01 1.93 0.84
N VAL A 346 8.40 2.20 2.09
CA VAL A 346 9.79 2.42 2.49
C VAL A 346 10.68 1.31 1.91
N SER A 347 11.81 1.66 1.32
CA SER A 347 12.74 0.64 0.80
C SER A 347 13.61 0.03 1.89
N PHE A 348 14.04 -1.20 1.65
CA PHE A 348 15.03 -1.88 2.50
C PHE A 348 16.30 -1.03 2.68
N ARG A 349 16.76 -0.36 1.61
CA ARG A 349 17.95 0.49 1.65
C ARG A 349 17.73 1.76 2.47
N GLY A 350 16.52 2.33 2.38
CA GLY A 350 16.12 3.49 3.19
C GLY A 350 16.18 3.14 4.68
N ALA A 351 15.59 2.02 5.06
CA ALA A 351 15.63 1.50 6.43
C ALA A 351 17.05 1.14 6.91
N ALA A 352 17.89 0.57 6.04
CA ALA A 352 19.28 0.24 6.37
C ALA A 352 20.13 1.48 6.71
N GLY A 353 19.75 2.67 6.23
CA GLY A 353 20.37 3.95 6.61
C GLY A 353 20.13 4.38 8.06
N PHE A 354 19.23 3.70 8.78
CA PHE A 354 18.97 3.92 10.21
C PHE A 354 19.40 2.72 11.08
N ALA A 355 19.54 1.55 10.49
CA ALA A 355 19.82 0.30 11.20
C ALA A 355 21.02 -0.45 10.62
N PRO A 356 22.25 -0.21 11.14
CA PRO A 356 23.45 -0.91 10.68
C PRO A 356 23.34 -2.45 10.74
N ILE A 357 22.52 -3.01 11.63
CA ILE A 357 22.29 -4.46 11.70
C ILE A 357 21.70 -5.02 10.39
N LEU A 358 20.86 -4.25 9.71
CA LEU A 358 20.32 -4.62 8.41
C LEU A 358 21.41 -4.72 7.35
N GLY A 359 22.54 -4.03 7.48
CA GLY A 359 23.72 -4.18 6.63
C GLY A 359 24.62 -5.34 7.04
N ALA A 360 24.79 -5.58 8.34
CA ALA A 360 25.68 -6.60 8.89
C ALA A 360 25.22 -8.05 8.63
N LEU A 361 23.92 -8.28 8.49
CA LEU A 361 23.39 -9.62 8.23
C LEU A 361 23.73 -10.10 6.80
N PRO A 362 24.33 -11.30 6.66
CA PRO A 362 24.89 -11.74 5.38
C PRO A 362 23.85 -12.36 4.43
N VAL A 363 22.75 -12.90 4.94
CA VAL A 363 21.79 -13.63 4.08
C VAL A 363 20.79 -12.64 3.47
N ARG A 364 20.80 -12.58 2.14
CA ARG A 364 19.90 -11.80 1.30
C ARG A 364 19.12 -12.69 0.35
N TRP A 365 18.10 -12.15 -0.31
CA TRP A 365 17.36 -12.85 -1.34
C TRP A 365 18.27 -13.46 -2.41
N GLY A 366 19.29 -12.70 -2.85
CA GLY A 366 20.27 -13.12 -3.85
C GLY A 366 21.17 -14.30 -3.45
N LEU A 367 21.17 -14.72 -2.18
CA LEU A 367 21.84 -15.94 -1.71
C LEU A 367 20.84 -17.04 -1.35
N LEU A 368 19.75 -16.66 -0.66
CA LEU A 368 18.72 -17.59 -0.22
C LEU A 368 18.04 -18.30 -1.40
N PHE A 369 17.65 -17.55 -2.43
CA PHE A 369 16.93 -18.10 -3.58
C PHE A 369 17.78 -19.13 -4.36
N PRO A 370 19.07 -18.85 -4.71
CA PRO A 370 19.95 -19.86 -5.30
C PRO A 370 20.10 -21.14 -4.47
N PHE A 371 20.31 -21.03 -3.14
CA PHE A 371 20.38 -22.21 -2.27
C PHE A 371 19.07 -22.99 -2.29
N ALA A 372 17.94 -22.31 -2.24
CA ALA A 372 16.63 -22.93 -2.24
C ALA A 372 16.35 -23.68 -3.56
N VAL A 373 16.66 -23.09 -4.71
CA VAL A 373 16.49 -23.77 -6.02
C VAL A 373 17.40 -24.98 -6.14
N ALA A 374 18.67 -24.86 -5.76
CA ALA A 374 19.59 -26.00 -5.80
C ALA A 374 19.15 -27.12 -4.84
N GLY A 375 18.75 -26.78 -3.61
CA GLY A 375 18.24 -27.74 -2.64
C GLY A 375 16.92 -28.37 -3.06
N ALA A 376 16.05 -27.62 -3.74
CA ALA A 376 14.85 -28.14 -4.36
C ALA A 376 15.17 -29.20 -5.42
N LEU A 377 16.10 -28.90 -6.34
CA LEU A 377 16.47 -29.81 -7.41
C LEU A 377 17.07 -31.12 -6.91
N LEU A 378 17.85 -31.06 -5.83
CA LEU A 378 18.53 -32.21 -5.22
C LEU A 378 17.60 -33.03 -4.31
N GLY A 379 16.88 -32.38 -3.40
CA GLY A 379 16.15 -33.04 -2.31
C GLY A 379 14.64 -33.21 -2.53
N TRP A 380 14.02 -32.36 -3.36
CA TRP A 380 12.55 -32.27 -3.43
C TRP A 380 11.92 -33.33 -4.34
N ARG A 381 12.61 -33.75 -5.41
CA ARG A 381 12.07 -34.70 -6.41
C ARG A 381 11.60 -36.05 -5.85
N ARG A 382 11.96 -36.38 -4.61
CA ARG A 382 11.74 -37.72 -4.01
C ARG A 382 10.51 -37.84 -3.10
N ARG A 383 9.77 -36.76 -2.82
CA ARG A 383 8.65 -36.80 -1.83
C ARG A 383 7.39 -36.10 -2.35
N LYS A 384 6.29 -36.84 -2.46
CA LYS A 384 5.00 -36.33 -2.97
C LYS A 384 4.41 -35.27 -2.03
N GLU A 385 4.71 -35.37 -0.75
CA GLU A 385 4.27 -34.49 0.35
C GLU A 385 4.78 -33.06 0.16
N LEU A 386 5.92 -32.91 -0.51
CA LEU A 386 6.53 -31.60 -0.73
C LEU A 386 5.90 -30.86 -1.92
N ARG A 387 5.07 -31.51 -2.76
CA ARG A 387 4.43 -30.83 -3.90
C ARG A 387 3.59 -29.63 -3.46
N LEU A 388 2.93 -29.72 -2.30
CA LEU A 388 2.14 -28.63 -1.73
C LEU A 388 2.99 -27.40 -1.39
N LEU A 389 4.19 -27.59 -0.84
CA LEU A 389 5.12 -26.48 -0.58
C LEU A 389 5.55 -25.80 -1.90
N GLY A 390 5.64 -26.56 -2.98
CA GLY A 390 6.11 -26.07 -4.27
C GLY A 390 5.02 -25.26 -4.95
N LEU A 391 3.79 -25.76 -4.83
CA LEU A 391 2.60 -25.04 -5.24
C LEU A 391 2.35 -23.78 -4.42
N TYR A 392 2.68 -23.78 -3.12
CA TYR A 392 2.66 -22.57 -2.29
C TYR A 392 3.66 -21.53 -2.78
N ALA A 393 4.93 -21.91 -2.98
CA ALA A 393 5.92 -20.98 -3.51
C ALA A 393 5.53 -20.48 -4.91
N ALA A 394 5.01 -21.37 -5.77
CA ALA A 394 4.55 -21.04 -7.11
C ALA A 394 3.32 -20.11 -7.10
N SER A 395 2.42 -20.20 -6.13
CA SER A 395 1.28 -19.29 -6.05
C SER A 395 1.71 -17.86 -5.74
N TYR A 396 2.70 -17.66 -4.86
CA TYR A 396 3.24 -16.32 -4.59
C TYR A 396 4.12 -15.81 -5.73
N LEU A 397 4.82 -16.69 -6.45
CA LEU A 397 5.46 -16.33 -7.70
C LEU A 397 4.42 -15.86 -8.72
N ALA A 398 3.29 -16.56 -8.86
CA ALA A 398 2.22 -16.18 -9.77
C ALA A 398 1.63 -14.80 -9.45
N VAL A 399 1.49 -14.43 -8.16
CA VAL A 399 1.05 -13.09 -7.77
C VAL A 399 1.99 -12.00 -8.32
N ASN A 400 3.30 -12.17 -8.18
CA ASN A 400 4.29 -11.21 -8.72
C ASN A 400 4.25 -11.11 -10.25
N LEU A 401 3.89 -12.20 -10.94
CA LEU A 401 3.78 -12.22 -12.40
C LEU A 401 2.47 -11.61 -12.90
N ILE A 402 1.36 -11.89 -12.21
CA ILE A 402 0.02 -11.37 -12.54
C ILE A 402 -0.02 -9.85 -12.32
N PHE A 403 0.57 -9.35 -11.24
CA PHE A 403 0.60 -7.92 -10.92
C PHE A 403 1.96 -7.33 -11.30
N PHE A 404 2.79 -6.98 -10.33
CA PHE A 404 4.14 -6.48 -10.52
C PHE A 404 5.06 -7.10 -9.48
N SER A 405 6.38 -7.03 -9.72
CA SER A 405 7.37 -7.58 -8.80
C SER A 405 7.57 -6.65 -7.61
N ALA A 406 7.28 -7.12 -6.40
CA ALA A 406 7.51 -6.40 -5.16
C ALA A 406 8.02 -7.34 -4.06
N SER A 407 8.90 -6.83 -3.21
CA SER A 407 9.54 -7.62 -2.16
C SER A 407 8.54 -8.14 -1.13
N GLU A 408 7.46 -7.41 -0.92
CA GLU A 408 6.39 -7.81 -0.01
C GLU A 408 5.57 -9.01 -0.55
N TYR A 409 5.49 -9.17 -1.87
CA TYR A 409 4.76 -10.27 -2.51
C TYR A 409 5.56 -11.55 -2.57
N ARG A 410 6.90 -11.46 -2.60
CA ARG A 410 7.79 -12.63 -2.51
C ARG A 410 8.07 -13.05 -1.06
N LEU A 411 7.87 -12.15 -0.08
CA LEU A 411 8.15 -12.43 1.34
C LEU A 411 7.54 -13.76 1.84
N PRO A 412 6.28 -14.12 1.54
CA PRO A 412 5.71 -15.39 2.02
C PRO A 412 6.45 -16.63 1.52
N MET A 413 7.14 -16.55 0.39
CA MET A 413 7.92 -17.66 -0.17
C MET A 413 9.06 -18.11 0.76
N ILE A 414 9.54 -17.27 1.67
CA ILE A 414 10.64 -17.64 2.59
C ILE A 414 10.30 -18.86 3.44
N LEU A 415 9.01 -19.08 3.74
CA LEU A 415 8.51 -20.27 4.45
C LEU A 415 8.87 -21.58 3.73
N VAL A 416 9.11 -21.53 2.42
CA VAL A 416 9.50 -22.68 1.61
C VAL A 416 10.96 -22.61 1.21
N LEU A 417 11.49 -21.40 0.98
CA LEU A 417 12.87 -21.21 0.55
C LEU A 417 13.88 -21.57 1.65
N PHE A 418 13.64 -21.26 2.93
CA PHE A 418 14.57 -21.66 3.99
C PHE A 418 14.69 -23.19 4.15
N PRO A 419 13.57 -23.96 4.25
CA PRO A 419 13.65 -25.43 4.26
C PRO A 419 14.35 -25.99 3.03
N ALA A 420 14.06 -25.46 1.84
CA ALA A 420 14.69 -25.88 0.60
C ALA A 420 16.20 -25.59 0.59
N ALA A 421 16.63 -24.42 1.06
CA ALA A 421 18.03 -24.07 1.23
C ALA A 421 18.73 -24.98 2.25
N GLY A 422 18.07 -25.34 3.35
CA GLY A 422 18.61 -26.31 4.30
C GLY A 422 18.84 -27.69 3.69
N CYS A 423 17.97 -28.13 2.76
CA CYS A 423 18.16 -29.36 2.00
C CYS A 423 19.40 -29.34 1.12
N PHE A 424 19.77 -28.19 0.53
CA PHE A 424 20.99 -28.05 -0.27
C PHE A 424 22.23 -28.41 0.55
N PHE A 425 22.42 -27.79 1.71
CA PHE A 425 23.58 -28.04 2.57
C PHE A 425 23.64 -29.48 3.05
N MET A 426 22.49 -30.07 3.41
CA MET A 426 22.46 -31.47 3.84
C MET A 426 22.77 -32.44 2.70
N GLU A 427 22.24 -32.21 1.49
CA GLU A 427 22.45 -33.10 0.36
C GLU A 427 23.87 -32.96 -0.22
N ILE A 428 24.50 -31.79 -0.13
CA ILE A 428 25.94 -31.63 -0.39
C ILE A 428 26.75 -32.51 0.56
N GLY A 429 26.52 -32.40 1.88
CA GLY A 429 27.26 -33.20 2.86
C GLY A 429 27.10 -34.71 2.62
N ARG A 430 25.88 -35.14 2.27
CA ARG A 430 25.62 -36.55 1.89
C ARG A 430 26.31 -36.94 0.59
N SER A 431 26.28 -36.09 -0.43
CA SER A 431 26.90 -36.38 -1.72
C SER A 431 28.42 -36.50 -1.59
N VAL A 432 29.05 -35.65 -0.76
CA VAL A 432 30.48 -35.74 -0.43
C VAL A 432 30.78 -37.04 0.32
N ALA A 433 30.01 -37.35 1.37
CA ALA A 433 30.21 -38.58 2.15
C ALA A 433 30.01 -39.86 1.31
N ALA A 434 29.07 -39.82 0.36
CA ALA A 434 28.76 -40.93 -0.54
C ALA A 434 29.61 -40.92 -1.83
N GLN A 435 30.52 -39.95 -2.00
CA GLN A 435 31.32 -39.76 -3.23
C GLN A 435 30.47 -39.65 -4.52
N ASP A 436 29.23 -39.15 -4.43
CA ASP A 436 28.34 -38.92 -5.57
C ASP A 436 28.65 -37.55 -6.22
N PHE A 437 29.77 -37.51 -6.95
CA PHE A 437 30.24 -36.28 -7.60
C PHE A 437 29.28 -35.75 -8.67
N ARG A 438 28.44 -36.62 -9.27
CA ARG A 438 27.45 -36.20 -10.28
C ARG A 438 26.36 -35.34 -9.64
N ARG A 439 25.81 -35.77 -8.51
CA ARG A 439 24.83 -34.97 -7.77
C ARG A 439 25.44 -33.70 -7.19
N LEU A 440 26.67 -33.79 -6.68
CA LEU A 440 27.40 -32.62 -6.21
C LEU A 440 27.56 -31.58 -7.33
N ALA A 441 28.01 -32.00 -8.51
CA ALA A 441 28.15 -31.14 -9.68
C ALA A 441 26.81 -30.52 -10.13
N LEU A 442 25.72 -31.31 -10.14
CA LEU A 442 24.39 -30.81 -10.46
C LEU A 442 23.92 -29.75 -9.46
N GLY A 443 24.12 -30.00 -8.17
CA GLY A 443 23.74 -29.09 -7.08
C GLY A 443 24.51 -27.78 -7.13
N CYS A 444 25.84 -27.87 -7.18
CA CYS A 444 26.72 -26.72 -7.28
C CYS A 444 26.51 -25.95 -8.60
N GLY A 445 26.33 -26.65 -9.71
CA GLY A 445 26.02 -26.03 -11.01
C GLY A 445 24.71 -25.26 -11.00
N ALA A 446 23.64 -25.85 -10.47
CA ALA A 446 22.35 -25.16 -10.32
C ALA A 446 22.45 -23.94 -9.39
N TYR A 447 23.18 -24.07 -8.28
CA TYR A 447 23.47 -22.95 -7.39
C TYR A 447 24.23 -21.84 -8.11
N LEU A 448 25.31 -22.15 -8.83
CA LEU A 448 26.13 -21.16 -9.54
C LEU A 448 25.33 -20.44 -10.63
N VAL A 449 24.54 -21.17 -11.43
CA VAL A 449 23.67 -20.58 -12.45
C VAL A 449 22.68 -19.61 -11.82
N MET A 450 21.98 -20.03 -10.76
CA MET A 450 21.01 -19.17 -10.09
C MET A 450 21.68 -18.01 -9.35
N LEU A 451 22.87 -18.21 -8.79
CA LEU A 451 23.66 -17.15 -8.17
C LEU A 451 23.98 -16.06 -9.20
N ILE A 452 24.38 -16.43 -10.42
CA ILE A 452 24.63 -15.49 -11.51
C ILE A 452 23.33 -14.78 -11.91
N VAL A 453 22.23 -15.53 -12.15
CA VAL A 453 20.94 -14.94 -12.58
C VAL A 453 20.39 -13.95 -11.55
N CYS A 454 20.38 -14.33 -10.26
CA CYS A 454 19.86 -13.51 -9.17
C CYS A 454 20.73 -12.28 -8.84
N ASN A 455 22.01 -12.29 -9.23
CA ASN A 455 22.94 -11.20 -8.95
C ASN A 455 23.40 -10.45 -10.21
N ALA A 456 22.83 -10.78 -11.38
CA ALA A 456 23.09 -10.07 -12.62
C ALA A 456 22.70 -8.59 -12.46
N PRO A 457 23.58 -7.63 -12.77
CA PRO A 457 23.30 -6.22 -12.55
C PRO A 457 22.14 -5.74 -13.43
N SER A 458 21.30 -4.87 -12.88
CA SER A 458 20.22 -4.21 -13.60
C SER A 458 20.27 -2.71 -13.32
N PRO A 459 20.70 -1.88 -14.29
CA PRO A 459 20.71 -0.42 -14.13
C PRO A 459 19.32 0.14 -13.82
N PHE A 460 18.27 -0.49 -14.35
CA PHE A 460 16.88 -0.15 -14.06
C PHE A 460 16.59 -0.34 -12.56
N ILE A 461 16.79 -1.54 -12.03
CA ILE A 461 16.52 -1.83 -10.62
C ILE A 461 17.41 -0.98 -9.72
N ALA A 462 18.68 -0.79 -10.07
CA ALA A 462 19.60 0.04 -9.29
C ALA A 462 19.10 1.48 -9.11
N ARG A 463 18.37 2.04 -10.08
CA ARG A 463 17.68 3.32 -9.96
C ARG A 463 16.39 3.20 -9.14
N THR A 464 15.57 2.18 -9.40
CA THR A 464 14.29 1.97 -8.70
C THR A 464 14.45 1.75 -7.19
N VAL A 465 15.53 1.12 -6.73
CA VAL A 465 15.74 0.82 -5.30
C VAL A 465 16.53 1.90 -4.54
N LYS A 466 16.76 3.06 -5.15
CA LYS A 466 17.40 4.18 -4.45
C LYS A 466 16.47 4.68 -3.34
N PRO A 467 16.96 4.91 -2.11
CA PRO A 467 16.15 5.42 -1.02
C PRO A 467 15.87 6.93 -1.09
N THR A 468 16.06 7.56 -2.25
CA THR A 468 15.86 8.99 -2.46
C THR A 468 14.45 9.42 -2.05
N THR A 469 13.45 8.70 -2.55
CA THR A 469 12.03 8.95 -2.26
C THR A 469 11.68 8.60 -0.82
N ASP A 470 12.30 7.58 -0.22
CA ASP A 470 12.08 7.23 1.19
C ASP A 470 12.46 8.38 2.12
N TYR A 471 13.67 8.93 1.98
CA TYR A 471 14.14 10.02 2.83
C TYR A 471 13.34 11.30 2.60
N TYR A 472 12.96 11.58 1.35
CA TYR A 472 12.06 12.67 1.02
C TYR A 472 10.69 12.53 1.70
N ASN A 473 10.06 11.35 1.58
CA ASN A 473 8.74 11.11 2.17
C ASN A 473 8.76 11.17 3.71
N MET A 474 9.83 10.68 4.34
CA MET A 474 10.03 10.84 5.78
C MET A 474 10.23 12.32 6.17
N ALA A 475 10.98 13.08 5.38
CA ALA A 475 11.18 14.52 5.60
C ALA A 475 9.86 15.29 5.51
N VAL A 476 9.07 15.03 4.45
CA VAL A 476 7.73 15.62 4.27
C VAL A 476 6.81 15.25 5.44
N GLY A 477 6.85 14.00 5.91
CA GLY A 477 6.07 13.60 7.07
C GLY A 477 6.46 14.36 8.36
N LEU A 478 7.75 14.66 8.57
CA LEU A 478 8.20 15.52 9.68
C LEU A 478 7.76 16.97 9.50
N VAL A 479 7.85 17.52 8.28
CA VAL A 479 7.34 18.87 7.95
C VAL A 479 5.85 18.97 8.28
N ASN A 480 5.05 17.98 7.91
CA ASN A 480 3.60 17.93 8.21
C ASN A 480 3.30 17.86 9.72
N GLN A 481 4.26 17.43 10.55
CA GLN A 481 4.17 17.44 12.01
C GLN A 481 4.74 18.73 12.64
N GLY A 482 5.30 19.63 11.83
CA GLY A 482 5.98 20.85 12.29
C GLY A 482 7.42 20.62 12.75
N GLU A 483 7.98 19.41 12.59
CA GLU A 483 9.34 19.04 13.00
C GLU A 483 10.37 19.41 11.92
N LEU A 484 10.44 20.71 11.57
CA LEU A 484 11.28 21.21 10.47
C LEU A 484 12.79 20.93 10.66
N VAL A 485 13.28 21.03 11.89
CA VAL A 485 14.70 20.80 12.23
C VAL A 485 15.12 19.36 11.92
N ASP A 486 14.25 18.39 12.23
CA ASP A 486 14.51 16.97 12.00
C ASP A 486 14.29 16.57 10.53
N ALA A 487 13.52 17.36 9.77
CA ALA A 487 13.30 17.14 8.33
C ALA A 487 14.53 17.46 7.46
N ILE A 488 15.28 18.52 7.79
CA ILE A 488 16.48 18.96 7.05
C ILE A 488 17.49 17.83 6.80
N PRO A 489 17.97 17.06 7.81
CA PRO A 489 18.94 16.01 7.58
C PRO A 489 18.40 14.88 6.67
N LEU A 490 17.08 14.69 6.61
CA LEU A 490 16.47 13.71 5.70
C LEU A 490 16.43 14.22 4.26
N PHE A 491 16.06 15.49 4.03
CA PHE A 491 16.19 16.08 2.70
C PHE A 491 17.64 16.06 2.21
N ALA A 492 18.60 16.41 3.06
CA ALA A 492 20.02 16.32 2.73
C ALA A 492 20.48 14.88 2.42
N ARG A 493 19.98 13.88 3.15
CA ARG A 493 20.23 12.46 2.83
C ARG A 493 19.62 12.05 1.50
N SER A 494 18.43 12.52 1.16
CA SER A 494 17.81 12.31 -0.16
C SER A 494 18.71 12.85 -1.29
N LEU A 495 19.21 14.08 -1.14
CA LEU A 495 20.11 14.73 -2.10
C LEU A 495 21.51 14.12 -2.16
N THR A 496 21.98 13.49 -1.09
CA THR A 496 23.23 12.71 -1.12
C THR A 496 23.11 11.48 -2.01
N VAL A 497 21.92 10.87 -2.08
CA VAL A 497 21.64 9.69 -2.91
C VAL A 497 21.33 10.08 -4.36
N ASP A 498 20.62 11.20 -4.53
CA ASP A 498 20.29 11.76 -5.83
C ASP A 498 20.35 13.29 -5.80
N PRO A 499 21.51 13.88 -6.19
CA PRO A 499 21.71 15.32 -6.15
C PRO A 499 20.72 16.13 -7.01
N ASP A 500 20.13 15.51 -8.04
CA ASP A 500 19.23 16.16 -8.98
C ASP A 500 17.76 15.98 -8.59
N TYR A 501 17.47 15.36 -7.44
CA TYR A 501 16.10 15.14 -6.98
C TYR A 501 15.44 16.45 -6.50
N ARG A 502 14.88 17.18 -7.48
CA ARG A 502 14.27 18.50 -7.30
C ARG A 502 13.28 18.57 -6.12
N PRO A 503 12.38 17.58 -5.88
CA PRO A 503 11.44 17.66 -4.76
C PRO A 503 12.14 17.77 -3.39
N ALA A 504 13.21 17.00 -3.15
CA ALA A 504 13.95 17.10 -1.89
C ALA A 504 14.76 18.39 -1.78
N ARG A 505 15.28 18.91 -2.89
CA ARG A 505 16.00 20.19 -2.90
C ARG A 505 15.06 21.35 -2.58
N ARG A 506 13.87 21.34 -3.17
CA ARG A 506 12.83 22.33 -2.85
C ARG A 506 12.38 22.19 -1.39
N GLY A 507 12.07 20.98 -0.94
CA GLY A 507 11.70 20.75 0.46
C GLY A 507 12.78 21.16 1.47
N LEU A 508 14.06 20.97 1.14
CA LEU A 508 15.18 21.48 1.94
C LEU A 508 15.20 23.01 1.99
N ALA A 509 15.05 23.65 0.83
CA ALA A 509 15.01 25.11 0.73
C ALA A 509 13.84 25.70 1.52
N ASP A 510 12.64 25.11 1.38
CA ASP A 510 11.42 25.51 2.10
C ASP A 510 11.58 25.31 3.63
N ALA A 511 12.18 24.19 4.06
CA ALA A 511 12.41 23.93 5.49
C ALA A 511 13.46 24.86 6.11
N LEU A 512 14.57 25.15 5.39
CA LEU A 512 15.58 26.11 5.81
C LEU A 512 15.00 27.52 5.89
N TRP A 513 14.17 27.86 4.90
CA TRP A 513 13.46 29.13 4.85
C TRP A 513 12.55 29.32 6.07
N ALA A 514 11.70 28.34 6.35
CA ALA A 514 10.77 28.38 7.48
C ALA A 514 11.47 28.42 8.87
N LEU A 515 12.73 28.01 8.95
CA LEU A 515 13.57 28.12 10.15
C LEU A 515 14.39 29.43 10.21
N GLY A 516 14.23 30.33 9.23
CA GLY A 516 14.95 31.59 9.16
C GLY A 516 16.39 31.48 8.66
N ASN A 517 16.82 30.33 8.12
CA ASN A 517 18.14 30.17 7.53
C ASN A 517 18.13 30.56 6.04
N TYR A 518 17.95 31.86 5.81
CA TYR A 518 17.70 32.41 4.48
C TYR A 518 18.89 32.27 3.52
N ASP A 519 20.12 32.41 4.00
CA ASP A 519 21.31 32.31 3.15
C ASP A 519 21.46 30.91 2.54
N ASP A 520 21.30 29.85 3.36
CA ASP A 520 21.36 28.48 2.88
C ASP A 520 20.14 28.12 2.02
N ALA A 521 18.94 28.58 2.40
CA ALA A 521 17.74 28.41 1.58
C ALA A 521 17.91 29.04 0.19
N ARG A 522 18.44 30.27 0.12
CA ARG A 522 18.71 30.99 -1.14
C ARG A 522 19.66 30.20 -2.04
N ARG A 523 20.71 29.57 -1.49
CA ARG A 523 21.62 28.70 -2.26
C ARG A 523 20.89 27.50 -2.85
N GLU A 524 20.02 26.86 -2.09
CA GLU A 524 19.26 25.70 -2.57
C GLU A 524 18.23 26.05 -3.66
N TYR A 525 17.54 27.20 -3.54
CA TYR A 525 16.69 27.72 -4.61
C TYR A 525 17.49 28.08 -5.87
N GLN A 526 18.64 28.74 -5.72
CA GLN A 526 19.54 29.03 -6.84
C GLN A 526 19.98 27.75 -7.57
N ALA A 527 20.28 26.68 -6.84
CA ALA A 527 20.62 25.39 -7.42
C ALA A 527 19.45 24.75 -8.20
N LEU A 528 18.19 25.13 -7.90
CA LEU A 528 17.02 24.75 -8.68
C LEU A 528 16.77 25.64 -9.91
N SER A 529 17.54 26.72 -10.07
CA SER A 529 17.20 27.84 -10.96
C SER A 529 15.83 28.45 -10.64
N GLU A 530 15.46 28.40 -9.36
CA GLU A 530 14.23 28.98 -8.83
C GLU A 530 14.59 30.21 -8.01
N PRO A 531 13.82 31.30 -8.10
CA PRO A 531 14.06 32.47 -7.28
C PRO A 531 13.74 32.13 -5.82
N ALA A 532 14.67 32.49 -4.93
CA ALA A 532 14.44 32.32 -3.51
C ALA A 532 13.29 33.23 -3.04
N PRO A 533 12.52 32.82 -2.04
CA PRO A 533 11.64 33.71 -1.29
C PRO A 533 12.35 34.97 -0.80
N ASP A 534 11.61 36.04 -0.54
CA ASP A 534 12.15 37.19 0.18
C ASP A 534 11.96 37.00 1.70
N GLU A 535 12.84 37.55 2.53
CA GLU A 535 13.05 37.28 3.98
C GLU A 535 11.77 37.34 4.84
N ILE A 536 10.72 37.92 4.28
CA ILE A 536 9.41 38.12 4.90
C ILE A 536 8.41 37.00 4.50
N SER A 537 8.56 36.30 3.37
CA SER A 537 7.59 35.28 2.92
C SER A 537 8.03 34.47 1.69
N GLY A 538 7.70 33.17 1.66
CA GLY A 538 7.92 32.17 0.59
C GLY A 538 7.77 32.73 -0.84
N SER A 539 8.58 32.29 -1.82
CA SER A 539 8.69 32.62 -3.28
C SER A 539 8.30 34.04 -3.78
N PRO A 540 8.80 34.56 -4.92
CA PRO A 540 8.29 35.84 -5.45
C PRO A 540 6.77 35.87 -5.67
N LEU A 541 6.17 34.72 -5.99
CA LEU A 541 4.72 34.57 -6.10
C LEU A 541 4.05 34.55 -4.73
N GLN A 542 4.59 33.82 -3.76
CA GLN A 542 3.97 33.68 -2.44
C GLN A 542 4.21 34.92 -1.56
N GLN A 543 5.32 35.65 -1.72
CA GLN A 543 5.51 36.99 -1.16
C GLN A 543 4.50 37.95 -1.75
N PHE A 544 4.33 37.92 -3.07
CA PHE A 544 3.30 38.68 -3.73
C PHE A 544 1.92 38.32 -3.16
N LEU A 545 1.60 37.04 -2.97
CA LEU A 545 0.33 36.61 -2.38
C LEU A 545 0.19 36.96 -0.90
N ASP A 546 1.25 36.93 -0.10
CA ASP A 546 1.24 37.27 1.33
C ASP A 546 1.10 38.79 1.53
N GLN A 547 1.77 39.58 0.69
CA GLN A 547 1.59 41.03 0.66
C GLN A 547 0.19 41.38 0.17
N LEU A 548 -0.31 40.69 -0.85
CA LEU A 548 -1.68 40.85 -1.34
C LEU A 548 -2.69 40.48 -0.25
N TRP A 549 -2.42 39.40 0.50
CA TRP A 549 -3.21 38.97 1.65
C TRP A 549 -3.23 40.04 2.75
N PHE A 550 -2.08 40.64 3.07
CA PHE A 550 -1.98 41.73 4.04
C PHE A 550 -2.86 42.93 3.65
N TYR A 551 -2.81 43.36 2.39
CA TYR A 551 -3.70 44.41 1.90
C TYR A 551 -5.18 44.02 2.03
N THR A 552 -5.55 42.76 1.77
CA THR A 552 -6.94 42.30 1.92
C THR A 552 -7.39 42.16 3.37
N GLU A 553 -6.52 41.80 4.31
CA GLU A 553 -6.84 41.73 5.75
C GLU A 553 -7.04 43.13 6.37
N GLU A 554 -6.36 44.15 5.86
CA GLU A 554 -6.57 45.55 6.25
C GLU A 554 -7.79 46.19 5.55
N ASP A 555 -8.58 45.40 4.80
CA ASP A 555 -9.66 45.86 3.91
C ASP A 555 -9.21 46.91 2.85
N ASP A 556 -7.90 47.01 2.57
CA ASP A 556 -7.33 47.86 1.53
C ASP A 556 -7.30 47.15 0.17
N TYR A 557 -8.49 46.85 -0.35
CA TYR A 557 -8.63 46.23 -1.66
C TYR A 557 -8.16 47.15 -2.81
N ALA A 558 -8.07 48.46 -2.59
CA ALA A 558 -7.59 49.41 -3.59
C ALA A 558 -6.07 49.31 -3.73
N GLY A 559 -5.34 49.29 -2.60
CA GLY A 559 -3.90 49.01 -2.56
C GLY A 559 -3.57 47.61 -3.06
N ALA A 560 -4.37 46.59 -2.70
CA ALA A 560 -4.23 45.24 -3.23
C ALA A 560 -4.32 45.21 -4.77
N LEU A 561 -5.26 45.94 -5.36
CA LEU A 561 -5.45 45.98 -6.82
C LEU A 561 -4.32 46.74 -7.53
N GLU A 562 -3.81 47.80 -6.92
CA GLU A 562 -2.64 48.54 -7.43
C GLU A 562 -1.40 47.64 -7.43
N TYR A 563 -1.16 46.95 -6.31
CA TYR A 563 -0.08 45.98 -6.17
C TYR A 563 -0.16 44.84 -7.20
N LEU A 564 -1.38 44.32 -7.43
CA LEU A 564 -1.68 43.35 -8.50
C LEU A 564 -1.36 43.89 -9.90
N ASN A 565 -1.69 45.15 -10.19
CA ASN A 565 -1.46 45.74 -11.52
C ASN A 565 0.01 46.01 -11.81
N GLU A 566 0.80 46.33 -10.77
CA GLU A 566 2.23 46.53 -10.89
C GLU A 566 2.98 45.23 -11.22
N HIS A 567 2.62 44.13 -10.55
CA HIS A 567 3.36 42.86 -10.63
C HIS A 567 2.79 41.89 -11.67
N PHE A 568 1.46 41.89 -11.85
CA PHE A 568 0.77 41.03 -12.81
C PHE A 568 -0.29 41.83 -13.58
N PRO A 569 0.12 42.72 -14.51
CA PRO A 569 -0.82 43.50 -15.33
C PRO A 569 -1.85 42.60 -16.01
N LYS A 570 -3.05 43.12 -16.30
CA LYS A 570 -4.13 42.33 -16.91
C LYS A 570 -3.69 41.60 -18.19
N ASP A 571 -2.73 42.13 -18.95
CA ASP A 571 -2.27 41.51 -20.21
C ASP A 571 -1.04 40.61 -20.06
N SER A 572 -0.56 40.39 -18.84
CA SER A 572 0.57 39.50 -18.54
C SER A 572 0.17 38.03 -18.53
N ALA A 573 1.12 37.14 -18.85
CA ALA A 573 0.98 35.71 -18.60
C ALA A 573 1.24 35.46 -17.11
N ALA A 574 0.20 35.16 -16.35
CA ALA A 574 0.27 34.90 -14.91
C ALA A 574 -0.20 33.47 -14.58
N PRO A 575 0.34 32.84 -13.52
CA PRO A 575 -0.16 31.56 -13.02
C PRO A 575 -1.65 31.62 -12.66
N PRO A 576 -2.39 30.50 -12.72
CA PRO A 576 -3.82 30.49 -12.41
C PRO A 576 -4.16 31.08 -11.02
N GLU A 577 -3.31 30.85 -10.02
CA GLU A 577 -3.47 31.37 -8.65
C GLU A 577 -3.57 32.90 -8.61
N ILE A 578 -2.87 33.60 -9.50
CA ILE A 578 -2.94 35.07 -9.59
C ILE A 578 -4.32 35.54 -10.05
N TRP A 579 -4.91 34.85 -11.02
CA TRP A 579 -6.23 35.21 -11.54
C TRP A 579 -7.34 35.01 -10.51
N VAL A 580 -7.22 33.97 -9.67
CA VAL A 580 -8.14 33.75 -8.54
C VAL A 580 -8.02 34.86 -7.51
N ASN A 581 -6.79 35.20 -7.10
CA ASN A 581 -6.57 36.24 -6.08
C ASN A 581 -6.95 37.64 -6.59
N ARG A 582 -6.68 37.94 -7.87
CA ARG A 582 -7.15 39.17 -8.52
C ARG A 582 -8.67 39.29 -8.46
N ALA A 583 -9.38 38.22 -8.78
CA ALA A 583 -10.83 38.21 -8.75
C ALA A 583 -11.38 38.44 -7.33
N MET A 584 -10.73 37.90 -6.30
CA MET A 584 -11.10 38.16 -4.89
C MET A 584 -10.92 39.63 -4.51
N VAL A 585 -9.81 40.25 -4.91
CA VAL A 585 -9.55 41.67 -4.66
C VAL A 585 -10.54 42.57 -5.40
N GLU A 586 -10.79 42.29 -6.68
CA GLU A 586 -11.78 43.01 -7.49
C GLU A 586 -13.20 42.87 -6.89
N ALA A 587 -13.55 41.71 -6.35
CA ALA A 587 -14.80 41.49 -5.63
C ALA A 587 -14.88 42.28 -4.31
N GLY A 588 -13.79 42.38 -3.54
CA GLY A 588 -13.72 43.22 -2.34
C GLY A 588 -13.95 44.71 -2.64
N LEU A 589 -13.58 45.17 -3.84
CA LEU A 589 -13.91 46.51 -4.36
C LEU A 589 -15.34 46.64 -4.93
N GLY A 590 -16.14 45.58 -4.90
CA GLY A 590 -17.45 45.51 -5.54
C GLY A 590 -17.41 45.48 -7.07
N ARG A 591 -16.24 45.25 -7.68
CA ARG A 591 -16.03 45.18 -9.13
C ARG A 591 -16.21 43.75 -9.64
N TYR A 592 -17.42 43.22 -9.48
CA TYR A 592 -17.68 41.80 -9.78
C TYR A 592 -17.55 41.43 -11.26
N ASP A 593 -17.84 42.35 -12.19
CA ASP A 593 -17.64 42.12 -13.63
C ASP A 593 -16.14 41.97 -13.98
N ASP A 594 -15.27 42.77 -13.34
CA ASP A 594 -13.83 42.64 -13.49
C ASP A 594 -13.33 41.30 -12.90
N ALA A 595 -13.85 40.92 -11.73
CA ALA A 595 -13.52 39.66 -11.06
C ALA A 595 -13.86 38.44 -11.94
N ILE A 596 -15.03 38.45 -12.58
CA ILE A 596 -15.44 37.40 -13.51
C ILE A 596 -14.49 37.36 -14.72
N ALA A 597 -14.14 38.50 -15.30
CA ALA A 597 -13.19 38.56 -16.42
C ALA A 597 -11.80 38.03 -16.05
N SER A 598 -11.33 38.29 -14.82
CA SER A 598 -10.08 37.72 -14.28
C SER A 598 -10.17 36.20 -14.17
N LEU A 599 -11.28 35.65 -13.66
CA LEU A 599 -11.50 34.20 -13.60
C LEU A 599 -11.57 33.54 -14.98
N GLU A 600 -12.12 34.22 -15.99
CA GLU A 600 -12.14 33.73 -17.37
C GLU A 600 -10.73 33.61 -17.97
N LYS A 601 -9.78 34.45 -17.55
CA LYS A 601 -8.37 34.31 -17.95
C LYS A 601 -7.72 33.07 -17.35
N GLY A 602 -7.93 32.82 -16.06
CA GLY A 602 -7.47 31.58 -15.43
C GLY A 602 -8.13 30.34 -16.06
N TRP A 603 -9.42 30.43 -16.36
CA TRP A 603 -10.16 29.36 -17.04
C TRP A 603 -9.59 29.02 -18.42
N ALA A 604 -9.16 30.01 -19.20
CA ALA A 604 -8.56 29.76 -20.51
C ALA A 604 -7.26 28.90 -20.43
N MET A 605 -6.58 28.91 -19.29
CA MET A 605 -5.37 28.10 -19.04
C MET A 605 -5.72 26.68 -18.61
N GLU A 606 -6.83 26.50 -17.90
CA GLU A 606 -7.33 25.21 -17.42
C GLU A 606 -8.78 24.98 -17.90
N PRO A 607 -9.01 24.84 -19.22
CA PRO A 607 -10.35 24.79 -19.81
C PRO A 607 -11.17 23.58 -19.31
N ASP A 608 -10.47 22.57 -18.81
CA ASP A 608 -11.00 21.29 -18.39
C ASP A 608 -11.44 21.24 -16.91
N SER A 609 -11.14 22.28 -16.12
CA SER A 609 -11.47 22.32 -14.69
C SER A 609 -12.87 22.90 -14.44
N PRO A 610 -13.72 22.24 -13.62
CA PRO A 610 -15.03 22.77 -13.23
C PRO A 610 -14.95 23.89 -12.18
N ASP A 611 -13.79 24.11 -11.57
CA ASP A 611 -13.62 25.09 -10.48
C ASP A 611 -13.71 26.54 -10.96
N TRP A 612 -13.22 26.83 -12.17
CA TRP A 612 -13.26 28.17 -12.76
C TRP A 612 -14.67 28.70 -13.00
N PRO A 613 -15.52 28.00 -13.77
CA PRO A 613 -16.91 28.42 -13.93
C PRO A 613 -17.65 28.44 -12.58
N TYR A 614 -17.33 27.55 -11.63
CA TYR A 614 -17.92 27.61 -10.30
C TYR A 614 -17.56 28.91 -9.55
N LYS A 615 -16.28 29.27 -9.49
CA LYS A 615 -15.82 30.53 -8.85
C LYS A 615 -16.45 31.75 -9.53
N ALA A 616 -16.58 31.76 -10.86
CA ALA A 616 -17.25 32.84 -11.59
C ALA A 616 -18.74 32.93 -11.25
N GLY A 617 -19.41 31.78 -11.06
CA GLY A 617 -20.78 31.72 -10.58
C GLY A 617 -20.96 32.28 -9.17
N ILE A 618 -19.99 32.08 -8.26
CA ILE A 618 -20.01 32.72 -6.94
C ILE A 618 -19.90 34.24 -7.06
N MET A 619 -18.97 34.75 -7.88
CA MET A 619 -18.83 36.19 -8.11
C MET A 619 -20.10 36.81 -8.69
N ALA A 620 -20.79 36.10 -9.58
CA ALA A 620 -22.07 36.55 -10.14
C ALA A 620 -23.20 36.57 -9.08
N ILE A 621 -23.18 35.68 -8.08
CA ILE A 621 -24.10 35.77 -6.93
C ILE A 621 -23.85 37.08 -6.15
N GLU A 622 -22.58 37.39 -5.84
CA GLU A 622 -22.22 38.61 -5.12
C GLU A 622 -22.57 39.88 -5.92
N ALA A 623 -22.44 39.81 -7.25
CA ALA A 623 -22.92 40.84 -8.18
C ALA A 623 -24.45 40.99 -8.22
N LYS A 624 -25.20 40.13 -7.52
CA LYS A 624 -26.67 40.00 -7.59
C LYS A 624 -27.20 39.67 -8.99
N ASP A 625 -26.33 39.19 -9.89
CA ASP A 625 -26.70 38.69 -11.21
C ASP A 625 -26.94 37.19 -11.14
N SER A 626 -28.12 36.84 -10.64
CA SER A 626 -28.52 35.44 -10.52
C SER A 626 -28.50 34.72 -11.88
N VAL A 627 -28.80 35.42 -12.99
CA VAL A 627 -28.91 34.79 -14.31
C VAL A 627 -27.54 34.33 -14.79
N ARG A 628 -26.52 35.19 -14.68
CA ARG A 628 -25.14 34.79 -14.97
C ARG A 628 -24.65 33.71 -14.01
N ALA A 629 -24.97 33.81 -12.72
CA ALA A 629 -24.59 32.78 -11.74
C ALA A 629 -25.11 31.40 -12.14
N ASP A 630 -26.39 31.30 -12.54
CA ASP A 630 -26.98 30.03 -12.99
C ASP A 630 -26.26 29.49 -14.24
N SER A 631 -25.95 30.37 -15.21
CA SER A 631 -25.20 29.99 -16.41
C SER A 631 -23.82 29.43 -16.07
N PHE A 632 -23.07 30.10 -15.19
CA PHE A 632 -21.76 29.65 -14.76
C PHE A 632 -21.78 28.33 -13.99
N PHE A 633 -22.71 28.14 -13.06
CA PHE A 633 -22.88 26.83 -12.41
C PHE A 633 -23.28 25.75 -13.41
N THR A 634 -24.06 26.09 -14.44
CA THR A 634 -24.39 25.15 -15.53
C THR A 634 -23.13 24.73 -16.26
N LYS A 635 -22.25 25.67 -16.65
CA LYS A 635 -20.98 25.36 -17.30
C LYS A 635 -20.07 24.49 -16.43
N ALA A 636 -20.05 24.73 -15.11
CA ALA A 636 -19.32 23.88 -14.16
C ALA A 636 -19.87 22.44 -14.13
N ILE A 637 -21.20 22.30 -14.14
CA ILE A 637 -21.90 20.99 -14.17
C ILE A 637 -21.74 20.31 -15.53
N GLU A 638 -21.75 21.04 -16.64
CA GLU A 638 -21.49 20.48 -17.98
C GLU A 638 -20.08 19.91 -18.07
N ARG A 639 -19.11 20.59 -17.45
CA ARG A 639 -17.72 20.13 -17.41
C ARG A 639 -17.51 18.93 -16.50
N TYR A 640 -18.15 18.94 -15.32
CA TYR A 640 -18.15 17.83 -14.40
C TYR A 640 -19.54 17.63 -13.80
N PRO A 641 -20.34 16.69 -14.35
CA PRO A 641 -21.73 16.47 -13.93
C PRO A 641 -21.88 16.09 -12.45
N ALA A 642 -20.83 15.55 -11.82
CA ALA A 642 -20.83 15.19 -10.40
C ALA A 642 -20.25 16.31 -9.50
N TYR A 643 -20.07 17.53 -10.00
CA TYR A 643 -19.54 18.64 -9.22
C TYR A 643 -20.55 19.17 -8.19
N ALA A 644 -20.52 18.58 -6.99
CA ALA A 644 -21.46 18.87 -5.92
C ALA A 644 -21.53 20.36 -5.49
N PRO A 645 -20.40 21.12 -5.42
CA PRO A 645 -20.47 22.54 -5.03
C PRO A 645 -21.33 23.39 -5.97
N ALA A 646 -21.19 23.23 -7.30
CA ALA A 646 -22.00 24.00 -8.25
C ALA A 646 -23.48 23.59 -8.21
N ARG A 647 -23.78 22.29 -8.09
CA ARG A 647 -25.18 21.82 -7.96
C ARG A 647 -25.85 22.35 -6.71
N LEU A 648 -25.14 22.38 -5.59
CA LEU A 648 -25.64 22.93 -4.34
C LEU A 648 -25.93 24.43 -4.48
N LYS A 649 -25.00 25.20 -5.05
CA LYS A 649 -25.21 26.64 -5.28
C LYS A 649 -26.37 26.90 -6.24
N LYS A 650 -26.49 26.11 -7.31
CA LYS A 650 -27.61 26.17 -8.25
C LYS A 650 -28.96 25.84 -7.57
N ALA A 651 -28.99 24.84 -6.70
CA ALA A 651 -30.19 24.49 -5.93
C ALA A 651 -30.63 25.64 -5.00
N ARG A 652 -29.67 26.24 -4.29
CA ARG A 652 -29.95 27.39 -3.41
C ARG A 652 -30.39 28.63 -4.19
N LEU A 653 -29.81 28.85 -5.37
CA LEU A 653 -30.21 29.93 -6.27
C LEU A 653 -31.65 29.74 -6.76
N ALA A 654 -32.05 28.50 -7.08
CA ALA A 654 -33.42 28.15 -7.44
C ALA A 654 -34.40 28.39 -6.27
N LEU A 655 -34.04 27.98 -5.04
CA LEU A 655 -34.83 28.29 -3.84
C LEU A 655 -35.00 29.78 -3.62
N ALA A 656 -33.94 30.57 -3.78
CA ALA A 656 -34.00 32.03 -3.64
C ALA A 656 -34.93 32.69 -4.66
N ARG A 657 -35.16 32.05 -5.82
CA ARG A 657 -36.13 32.49 -6.85
C ARG A 657 -37.55 31.96 -6.63
N GLY A 658 -37.78 31.17 -5.58
CA GLY A 658 -39.05 30.47 -5.35
C GLY A 658 -39.27 29.25 -6.25
N ASP A 659 -38.25 28.78 -6.97
CA ASP A 659 -38.33 27.59 -7.81
C ASP A 659 -37.90 26.34 -7.03
N SER A 660 -38.79 25.88 -6.16
CA SER A 660 -38.58 24.67 -5.37
C SER A 660 -38.49 23.41 -6.23
N LEU A 661 -39.00 23.42 -7.47
CA LEU A 661 -38.92 22.28 -8.38
C LEU A 661 -37.51 22.13 -8.93
N ALA A 662 -36.91 23.22 -9.44
CA ALA A 662 -35.53 23.20 -9.92
C ALA A 662 -34.53 22.89 -8.79
N ALA A 663 -34.81 23.37 -7.56
CA ALA A 663 -34.02 23.01 -6.38
C ALA A 663 -34.07 21.51 -6.06
N ARG A 664 -35.26 20.89 -6.12
CA ARG A 664 -35.42 19.43 -5.93
C ARG A 664 -34.68 18.62 -6.99
N VAL A 665 -34.72 19.06 -8.25
CA VAL A 665 -33.97 18.39 -9.33
C VAL A 665 -32.47 18.35 -9.01
N GLN A 666 -31.90 19.46 -8.51
CA GLN A 666 -30.49 19.45 -8.11
C GLN A 666 -30.24 18.61 -6.86
N LEU A 667 -31.15 18.60 -5.89
CA LEU A 667 -31.04 17.74 -4.70
C LEU A 667 -31.06 16.25 -5.07
N ASP A 668 -31.93 15.84 -5.99
CA ASP A 668 -32.01 14.46 -6.47
C ASP A 668 -30.73 14.04 -7.20
N GLU A 669 -30.13 14.94 -7.98
CA GLU A 669 -28.82 14.71 -8.60
C GLU A 669 -27.70 14.65 -7.56
N LEU A 670 -27.71 15.53 -6.54
CA LEU A 670 -26.74 15.52 -5.43
C LEU A 670 -26.79 14.21 -4.64
N ARG A 671 -27.96 13.60 -4.48
CA ARG A 671 -28.13 12.28 -3.82
C ARG A 671 -27.52 11.13 -4.61
N LYS A 672 -27.38 11.28 -5.93
CA LYS A 672 -26.75 10.28 -6.80
C LYS A 672 -25.23 10.38 -6.81
N ILE A 673 -24.68 11.46 -6.25
CA ILE A 673 -23.25 11.77 -6.27
C ILE A 673 -22.64 11.40 -4.92
N ARG A 674 -21.47 10.74 -4.93
CA ARG A 674 -20.69 10.50 -3.72
C ARG A 674 -19.90 11.76 -3.38
N ILE A 675 -20.26 12.42 -2.28
CA ILE A 675 -19.63 13.66 -1.82
C ILE A 675 -18.59 13.30 -0.74
N PRO A 676 -17.28 13.42 -1.01
CA PRO A 676 -16.23 13.03 -0.07
C PRO A 676 -16.04 14.03 1.09
N GLU A 677 -16.45 15.28 0.91
CA GLU A 677 -16.24 16.35 1.87
C GLU A 677 -17.43 16.46 2.85
N ASP A 678 -17.16 16.30 4.15
CA ASP A 678 -18.19 16.33 5.22
C ASP A 678 -19.00 17.63 5.23
N THR A 679 -18.34 18.76 4.97
CA THR A 679 -18.97 20.09 4.91
C THR A 679 -20.04 20.17 3.83
N VAL A 680 -19.75 19.65 2.63
CA VAL A 680 -20.68 19.68 1.50
C VAL A 680 -21.84 18.71 1.76
N ARG A 681 -21.58 17.53 2.35
CA ARG A 681 -22.65 16.60 2.77
C ARG A 681 -23.62 17.26 3.75
N TRP A 682 -23.11 17.98 4.74
CA TRP A 682 -23.94 18.71 5.68
C TRP A 682 -24.79 19.80 5.00
N GLN A 683 -24.22 20.51 4.03
CA GLN A 683 -24.97 21.52 3.27
C GLN A 683 -26.07 20.93 2.38
N VAL A 684 -25.85 19.74 1.80
CA VAL A 684 -26.89 18.98 1.08
C VAL A 684 -27.99 18.53 2.02
N TRP A 685 -27.63 18.10 3.23
CA TRP A 685 -28.61 17.74 4.27
C TRP A 685 -29.50 18.95 4.65
N ASN A 686 -28.91 20.12 4.86
CA ASN A 686 -29.70 21.35 5.10
C ASN A 686 -30.59 21.73 3.91
N LEU A 687 -30.09 21.60 2.68
CA LEU A 687 -30.89 21.86 1.49
C LEU A 687 -32.14 20.95 1.44
N ALA A 688 -32.02 19.69 1.85
CA ALA A 688 -33.16 18.77 1.93
C ALA A 688 -34.17 19.18 3.01
N LEU A 689 -33.70 19.68 4.16
CA LEU A 689 -34.58 20.24 5.20
C LEU A 689 -35.31 21.49 4.72
N ASP A 690 -34.61 22.41 4.04
CA ASP A 690 -35.20 23.65 3.49
C ASP A 690 -36.30 23.34 2.47
N LEU A 691 -36.19 22.21 1.78
CA LEU A 691 -37.20 21.68 0.85
C LEU A 691 -38.34 20.90 1.53
N GLY A 692 -38.36 20.86 2.87
CA GLY A 692 -39.41 20.22 3.66
C GLY A 692 -39.38 18.69 3.62
N GLU A 693 -38.23 18.08 3.35
CA GLU A 693 -38.10 16.62 3.37
C GLU A 693 -37.77 16.10 4.78
N VAL A 694 -38.58 15.15 5.26
CA VAL A 694 -38.33 14.44 6.53
C VAL A 694 -37.25 13.39 6.28
N ILE A 695 -36.05 13.64 6.80
CA ILE A 695 -34.93 12.71 6.67
C ILE A 695 -34.99 11.72 7.83
N GLN A 696 -35.29 10.45 7.55
CA GLN A 696 -35.06 9.38 8.53
C GLN A 696 -33.55 9.33 8.79
N THR A 697 -33.14 9.63 10.02
CA THR A 697 -31.77 9.43 10.47
C THR A 697 -31.49 7.93 10.42
N GLU A 698 -30.58 7.48 9.53
CA GLU A 698 -29.97 6.15 9.59
C GLU A 698 -29.08 6.08 10.83
N ASN A 699 -29.70 5.97 12.00
CA ASN A 699 -29.09 5.71 13.30
C ASN A 699 -30.01 4.80 14.14
N GLU A 700 -30.64 3.82 13.49
CA GLU A 700 -31.21 2.63 14.13
C GLU A 700 -30.61 1.36 13.53
#